data_AF-A0A3D4M571-F1
#
_entry.id   AF-A0A3D4M571-F1
#
_cell.length_a   1.000
_cell.length_b   1.000
_cell.length_c   1.000
_cell.angle_alpha   90.00
_cell.angle_beta   90.00
_cell.angle_gamma   90.00
#
_symmetry.space_group_name_H-M   'P 1'
#
loop_
_entity.id
_entity.type
_entity.pdbx_description
1 polymer ?
#
loop_
_entity_poly.entity_id
_entity_poly.type
_entity_poly.pdbx_seq_one_letter_code
_entity_poly.pdbx_strand_id
1 'polypeptide(L)'
;MDLYFLPVNPLNFNSIFSTESVSPRSFCEIRNFGSRRFFLNQTCPYEDALCLFDFVPIVELEEDLSVFYICFHRKYLPSPVYERVENDQTVIAISDTVYFDISHPVFIFNDLKHRNALITKSLSSIETKTVEKYSARFLTLTDISKTPQEFHPALIENSVKFSDIVPKVMHDRAINSFKGLVYGHAISRLMQRPEKELELRNAIKKVQNTWASFINSLQVVKEQRKTKSKKILNIEDSLSILTRALLEFKKATARVFPPVAQLEKLVSFYKSRSVEPEDYEVLNKLFGPIPELKAFVYQLADKYFPTIDSEIEALVEEINREGKALQYSISKYDSHIIKRLSGKIENAGSKVLAQYYQKYEITKNRPIPRPPYSLKGDKIGAVLIDSDEKQNELYESILNVLFTRNRSMTTEVDINYLNEIITETGSIVKEIYGEDSDERKTMLSFYLFLNGKSFEFEIARVKSPVIANFIAFVQNYKSLESLLNFCENKLIADYHLAIEYWGLFNGFASIGKIYTHSLWDNDNGNTYRNIDATLRENLSDSIPYISTVPDEDPMKDKVATQVVTPKGTIADLLKPIKEDPDLQKYLVWVTKGVEGMLTSFGFEYPGMSHMDALKRDFEGELWSKNKPKGFTVKVLESVVSKIDMDLLEMLKKTRNN
;
A
#
# COMPACT_ATOMS: atom_id res chain seq x y z
N MET A 1 -14.74 -16.56 -37.75
CA MET A 1 -14.48 -16.31 -36.32
C MET A 1 -13.81 -14.95 -36.26
N ASP A 2 -14.48 -13.94 -35.71
CA ASP A 2 -13.99 -12.55 -35.68
C ASP A 2 -12.96 -12.37 -34.55
N LEU A 3 -11.81 -13.02 -34.72
CA LEU A 3 -10.70 -12.96 -33.77
C LEU A 3 -9.62 -12.03 -34.31
N TYR A 4 -9.08 -11.22 -33.41
CA TYR A 4 -8.05 -10.25 -33.70
C TYR A 4 -6.86 -10.43 -32.75
N PHE A 5 -5.66 -10.40 -33.30
CA PHE A 5 -4.40 -10.65 -32.61
C PHE A 5 -3.60 -9.35 -32.52
N LEU A 6 -3.26 -8.95 -31.30
CA LEU A 6 -2.33 -7.87 -31.02
C LEU A 6 -0.94 -8.47 -30.78
N PRO A 7 0.05 -8.23 -31.66
CA PRO A 7 1.43 -8.60 -31.40
C PRO A 7 2.07 -7.69 -30.35
N VAL A 8 2.67 -8.28 -29.32
CA VAL A 8 3.19 -7.55 -28.16
C VAL A 8 4.67 -7.85 -27.93
N ASN A 9 5.45 -6.77 -27.74
CA ASN A 9 6.82 -6.87 -27.29
C ASN A 9 6.87 -7.46 -25.86
N PRO A 10 7.65 -8.52 -25.58
CA PRO A 10 7.74 -9.14 -24.26
C PRO A 10 8.13 -8.17 -23.13
N LEU A 11 8.80 -7.06 -23.44
CA LEU A 11 9.12 -6.02 -22.46
C LEU A 11 7.87 -5.32 -21.88
N ASN A 12 6.72 -5.39 -22.57
CA ASN A 12 5.45 -4.85 -22.09
C ASN A 12 4.69 -5.80 -21.15
N PHE A 13 5.15 -7.05 -21.01
CA PHE A 13 4.44 -8.09 -20.23
C PHE A 13 4.10 -7.62 -18.82
N ASN A 14 5.07 -7.09 -18.09
CA ASN A 14 4.86 -6.62 -16.71
C ASN A 14 3.84 -5.47 -16.62
N SER A 15 3.87 -4.53 -17.56
CA SER A 15 2.94 -3.39 -17.62
C SER A 15 1.49 -3.84 -17.84
N ILE A 16 1.32 -4.81 -18.75
CA ILE A 16 0.02 -5.35 -19.11
C ILE A 16 -0.62 -6.08 -17.92
N PHE A 17 0.16 -6.93 -17.24
CA PHE A 17 -0.32 -7.68 -16.08
C PHE A 17 -0.29 -6.88 -14.77
N SER A 18 0.28 -5.67 -14.74
CA SER A 18 0.16 -4.75 -13.60
C SER A 18 -1.10 -3.89 -13.65
N THR A 19 -1.57 -3.56 -14.85
CA THR A 19 -2.76 -2.71 -15.08
C THR A 19 -4.01 -3.49 -15.51
N GLU A 20 -3.86 -4.76 -15.87
CA GLU A 20 -4.95 -5.59 -16.39
C GLU A 20 -5.64 -4.95 -17.61
N SER A 21 -4.78 -4.47 -18.51
CA SER A 21 -5.19 -3.77 -19.73
C SER A 21 -4.03 -3.66 -20.70
N VAL A 22 -4.34 -3.33 -21.95
CA VAL A 22 -3.37 -2.84 -22.92
C VAL A 22 -3.86 -1.51 -23.48
N SER A 23 -2.95 -0.54 -23.56
CA SER A 23 -3.24 0.84 -23.99
C SER A 23 -2.23 1.26 -25.04
N PRO A 24 -2.56 2.26 -25.89
CA PRO A 24 -1.57 2.91 -26.73
C PRO A 24 -0.36 3.43 -25.94
N ARG A 25 0.78 3.60 -26.62
CA ARG A 25 2.01 4.05 -25.97
C ARG A 25 1.85 5.43 -25.34
N SER A 26 1.25 6.38 -26.05
CA SER A 26 1.06 7.75 -25.58
C SER A 26 0.27 7.79 -24.27
N PHE A 27 -0.74 6.92 -24.12
CA PHE A 27 -1.51 6.78 -22.87
C PHE A 27 -0.58 6.42 -21.71
N CYS A 28 0.31 5.45 -21.90
CA CYS A 28 1.23 5.01 -20.86
C CYS A 28 2.14 6.16 -20.38
N GLU A 29 2.55 7.04 -21.29
CA GLU A 29 3.42 8.18 -20.98
C GLU A 29 2.72 9.26 -20.14
N ILE A 30 1.42 9.51 -20.39
CA ILE A 30 0.70 10.64 -19.75
C ILE A 30 -0.33 10.23 -18.71
N ARG A 31 -0.80 8.98 -18.66
CA ARG A 31 -1.82 8.54 -17.67
C ARG A 31 -1.33 8.55 -16.23
N ASN A 32 -0.01 8.54 -16.06
CA ASN A 32 0.66 8.66 -14.76
C ASN A 32 0.28 7.56 -13.76
N PHE A 33 -0.01 6.35 -14.24
CA PHE A 33 -0.05 5.14 -13.43
C PHE A 33 0.47 3.95 -14.26
N GLY A 34 0.92 2.91 -13.57
CA GLY A 34 1.60 1.76 -14.22
C GLY A 34 2.92 2.16 -14.88
N SER A 35 3.41 1.34 -15.80
CA SER A 35 4.64 1.64 -16.54
C SER A 35 4.41 2.79 -17.51
N ARG A 36 5.31 3.79 -17.48
CA ARG A 36 5.39 4.84 -18.51
C ARG A 36 6.02 4.38 -19.82
N ARG A 37 6.58 3.17 -19.83
CA ARG A 37 7.23 2.58 -21.00
C ARG A 37 6.30 1.58 -21.64
N PHE A 38 6.08 1.76 -22.94
CA PHE A 38 5.46 0.78 -23.82
C PHE A 38 6.31 0.67 -25.08
N PHE A 39 6.89 -0.51 -25.31
CA PHE A 39 7.76 -0.78 -26.45
C PHE A 39 6.91 -1.13 -27.67
N LEU A 40 6.99 -0.29 -28.70
CA LEU A 40 6.37 -0.55 -30.00
C LEU A 40 7.11 -1.65 -30.75
N ASN A 41 6.51 -2.11 -31.84
CA ASN A 41 7.13 -2.99 -32.81
C ASN A 41 6.74 -2.55 -34.23
N GLN A 42 7.37 -3.14 -35.24
CA GLN A 42 7.18 -2.77 -36.65
C GLN A 42 5.75 -2.91 -37.19
N THR A 43 4.90 -3.72 -36.54
CA THR A 43 3.50 -3.92 -36.96
C THR A 43 2.55 -2.83 -36.46
N CYS A 44 3.02 -1.98 -35.54
CA CYS A 44 2.24 -0.88 -34.98
C CYS A 44 3.14 0.34 -34.76
N PRO A 45 3.35 1.19 -35.79
CA PRO A 45 4.18 2.38 -35.66
C PRO A 45 3.47 3.56 -34.96
N TYR A 46 2.17 3.45 -34.68
CA TYR A 46 1.40 4.54 -34.08
C TYR A 46 1.60 4.60 -32.56
N GLU A 47 1.90 5.79 -32.04
CA GLU A 47 1.99 5.98 -30.58
C GLU A 47 0.60 6.03 -29.91
N ASP A 48 -0.40 6.50 -30.65
CA ASP A 48 -1.77 6.75 -30.17
C ASP A 48 -2.77 5.62 -30.46
N ALA A 49 -2.30 4.49 -31.00
CA ALA A 49 -3.15 3.34 -31.28
C ALA A 49 -2.50 1.98 -31.04
N LEU A 50 -3.34 0.96 -31.00
CA LEU A 50 -2.98 -0.46 -31.03
C LEU A 50 -3.43 -1.05 -32.37
N CYS A 51 -2.52 -1.70 -33.10
CA CYS A 51 -2.84 -2.43 -34.32
C CYS A 51 -3.16 -3.91 -34.02
N LEU A 52 -4.31 -4.38 -34.47
CA LEU A 52 -4.73 -5.77 -34.35
C LEU A 52 -5.01 -6.37 -35.73
N PHE A 53 -4.67 -7.65 -35.88
CA PHE A 53 -4.69 -8.37 -37.14
C PHE A 53 -5.70 -9.52 -37.07
N ASP A 54 -6.45 -9.82 -38.13
CA ASP A 54 -7.32 -11.01 -38.17
C ASP A 54 -6.54 -12.35 -38.38
N PHE A 55 -5.22 -12.25 -38.51
CA PHE A 55 -4.24 -13.33 -38.56
C PHE A 55 -3.13 -13.12 -37.52
N VAL A 56 -2.21 -14.07 -37.41
CA VAL A 56 -1.03 -13.96 -36.52
C VAL A 56 0.14 -13.41 -37.35
N PRO A 57 0.55 -12.13 -37.18
CA PRO A 57 1.63 -11.56 -37.99
C PRO A 57 3.01 -12.01 -37.50
N ILE A 58 3.97 -12.22 -38.40
CA ILE A 58 5.38 -12.38 -38.05
C ILE A 58 5.95 -11.02 -37.62
N VAL A 59 6.59 -10.99 -36.46
CA VAL A 59 7.21 -9.78 -35.89
C VAL A 59 8.66 -10.06 -35.55
N GLU A 60 9.55 -9.27 -36.15
CA GLU A 60 10.96 -9.26 -35.82
C GLU A 60 11.19 -8.33 -34.62
N LEU A 61 11.96 -8.79 -33.65
CA LEU A 61 12.36 -8.05 -32.45
C LEU A 61 13.88 -8.14 -32.31
N GLU A 62 14.46 -7.33 -31.41
CA GLU A 62 15.88 -7.39 -31.06
C GLU A 62 16.32 -8.82 -30.64
N GLU A 63 17.61 -9.12 -30.80
CA GLU A 63 18.19 -10.44 -30.48
C GLU A 63 17.76 -10.91 -29.07
N ASP A 64 17.40 -12.20 -28.96
CA ASP A 64 16.87 -12.88 -27.76
C ASP A 64 15.43 -12.55 -27.32
N LEU A 65 14.72 -11.66 -28.01
CA LEU A 65 13.30 -11.38 -27.74
C LEU A 65 12.37 -12.17 -28.67
N SER A 66 11.26 -12.64 -28.11
CA SER A 66 10.20 -13.32 -28.85
C SER A 66 8.87 -12.62 -28.61
N VAL A 67 8.15 -12.33 -29.69
CA VAL A 67 6.80 -11.75 -29.62
C VAL A 67 5.83 -12.75 -28.97
N PHE A 68 4.86 -12.24 -28.23
CA PHE A 68 3.66 -12.98 -27.87
C PHE A 68 2.44 -12.20 -28.33
N TYR A 69 1.29 -12.85 -28.45
CA TYR A 69 0.08 -12.24 -28.98
C TYR A 69 -1.02 -12.20 -27.94
N ILE A 70 -1.83 -11.15 -27.96
CA ILE A 70 -3.07 -11.07 -27.20
C ILE A 70 -4.23 -11.20 -28.19
N CYS A 71 -5.07 -12.21 -28.01
CA CYS A 71 -6.19 -12.51 -28.88
C CYS A 71 -7.51 -12.05 -28.25
N PHE A 72 -8.24 -11.24 -29.02
CA PHE A 72 -9.54 -10.69 -28.66
C PHE A 72 -10.59 -11.14 -29.65
N HIS A 73 -11.82 -11.31 -29.17
CA HIS A 73 -12.98 -11.38 -30.06
C HIS A 73 -13.45 -9.96 -30.38
N ARG A 74 -13.83 -9.67 -31.64
CA ARG A 74 -14.19 -8.33 -32.13
C ARG A 74 -15.17 -7.57 -31.24
N LYS A 75 -16.19 -8.25 -30.71
CA LYS A 75 -17.19 -7.69 -29.79
C LYS A 75 -16.66 -7.07 -28.48
N TYR A 76 -15.44 -7.38 -28.07
CA TYR A 76 -14.80 -6.78 -26.88
C TYR A 76 -13.82 -5.66 -27.24
N LEU A 77 -13.63 -5.39 -28.53
CA LEU A 77 -12.76 -4.33 -28.97
C LEU A 77 -13.56 -3.04 -29.17
N PRO A 78 -12.98 -1.89 -28.81
CA PRO A 78 -13.51 -0.58 -29.19
C PRO A 78 -13.73 -0.44 -30.70
N SER A 79 -14.49 0.58 -31.07
CA SER A 79 -14.63 0.93 -32.48
C SER A 79 -13.26 1.34 -33.04
N PRO A 80 -12.84 0.80 -34.20
CA PRO A 80 -11.57 1.12 -34.80
C PRO A 80 -11.61 2.55 -35.32
N VAL A 81 -10.50 3.25 -35.15
CA VAL A 81 -10.25 4.53 -35.82
C VAL A 81 -9.80 4.33 -37.26
N TYR A 82 -9.35 3.12 -37.57
CA TYR A 82 -8.86 2.72 -38.87
C TYR A 82 -9.07 1.22 -39.06
N GLU A 83 -9.52 0.83 -40.26
CA GLU A 83 -9.66 -0.57 -40.68
C GLU A 83 -9.25 -0.66 -42.15
N ARG A 84 -8.37 -1.62 -42.47
CA ARG A 84 -7.91 -1.85 -43.83
C ARG A 84 -7.82 -3.34 -44.12
N VAL A 85 -8.22 -3.67 -45.34
CA VAL A 85 -8.16 -5.02 -45.89
C VAL A 85 -7.27 -4.99 -47.12
N GLU A 86 -6.26 -5.85 -47.16
CA GLU A 86 -5.39 -6.07 -48.32
C GLU A 86 -5.05 -7.56 -48.40
N ASN A 87 -5.14 -8.18 -49.58
CA ASN A 87 -4.80 -9.60 -49.80
C ASN A 87 -5.43 -10.57 -48.77
N ASP A 88 -6.73 -10.41 -48.50
CA ASP A 88 -7.47 -11.20 -47.50
C ASP A 88 -6.93 -11.12 -46.06
N GLN A 89 -6.09 -10.12 -45.78
CA GLN A 89 -5.59 -9.77 -44.46
C GLN A 89 -6.27 -8.48 -43.99
N THR A 90 -6.76 -8.48 -42.75
CA THR A 90 -7.40 -7.29 -42.15
C THR A 90 -6.58 -6.77 -40.99
N VAL A 91 -6.37 -5.46 -40.97
CA VAL A 91 -5.79 -4.72 -39.84
C VAL A 91 -6.76 -3.67 -39.35
N ILE A 92 -6.95 -3.62 -38.04
CA ILE A 92 -7.66 -2.55 -37.37
C ILE A 92 -6.72 -1.81 -36.43
N ALA A 93 -6.88 -0.49 -36.33
CA ALA A 93 -6.25 0.31 -35.29
C ALA A 93 -7.32 0.85 -34.34
N ILE A 94 -7.09 0.70 -33.03
CA ILE A 94 -7.94 1.24 -31.96
C ILE A 94 -7.15 2.25 -31.14
N SER A 95 -7.79 3.35 -30.76
CA SER A 95 -7.17 4.47 -30.03
C SER A 95 -7.56 4.53 -28.56
N ASP A 96 -7.85 3.37 -27.98
CA ASP A 96 -8.54 3.23 -26.70
C ASP A 96 -7.89 2.09 -25.91
N THR A 97 -7.88 2.21 -24.58
CA THR A 97 -7.44 1.12 -23.70
C THR A 97 -8.40 -0.06 -23.83
N VAL A 98 -7.85 -1.27 -23.96
CA VAL A 98 -8.61 -2.52 -23.88
C VAL A 98 -8.39 -3.14 -22.50
N TYR A 99 -9.45 -3.18 -21.69
CA TYR A 99 -9.43 -3.78 -20.36
C TYR A 99 -9.68 -5.28 -20.41
N PHE A 100 -9.09 -6.02 -19.48
CA PHE A 100 -9.22 -7.47 -19.44
C PHE A 100 -10.18 -7.92 -18.34
N ASP A 101 -10.76 -9.10 -18.56
CA ASP A 101 -11.46 -9.88 -17.55
C ASP A 101 -11.09 -11.36 -17.68
N ILE A 102 -11.38 -12.20 -16.69
CA ILE A 102 -11.02 -13.62 -16.70
C ILE A 102 -11.54 -14.42 -17.90
N SER A 103 -12.52 -13.91 -18.64
CA SER A 103 -13.01 -14.55 -19.86
C SER A 103 -12.28 -14.08 -21.12
N HIS A 104 -11.72 -12.86 -21.14
CA HIS A 104 -11.03 -12.27 -22.29
C HIS A 104 -9.92 -11.31 -21.84
N PRO A 105 -8.70 -11.36 -22.43
CA PRO A 105 -8.34 -12.04 -23.66
C PRO A 105 -7.74 -13.44 -23.46
N VAL A 106 -7.33 -14.06 -24.58
CA VAL A 106 -6.43 -15.23 -24.58
C VAL A 106 -5.02 -14.76 -24.91
N PHE A 107 -4.01 -15.26 -24.20
CA PHE A 107 -2.61 -14.91 -24.43
C PHE A 107 -1.92 -16.07 -25.13
N ILE A 108 -1.27 -15.79 -26.26
CA ILE A 108 -0.68 -16.81 -27.14
C ILE A 108 0.82 -16.60 -27.22
N PHE A 109 1.56 -17.62 -26.82
CA PHE A 109 3.01 -17.64 -26.85
C PHE A 109 3.51 -18.48 -28.02
N ASN A 110 4.72 -18.22 -28.50
CA ASN A 110 5.32 -19.05 -29.56
C ASN A 110 5.39 -20.53 -29.17
N ASP A 111 5.87 -20.80 -27.96
CA ASP A 111 5.96 -22.14 -27.38
C ASP A 111 5.93 -22.11 -25.84
N LEU A 112 5.95 -23.29 -25.22
CA LEU A 112 5.95 -23.45 -23.76
C LEU A 112 7.21 -22.88 -23.08
N LYS A 113 8.37 -22.94 -23.74
CA LYS A 113 9.63 -22.42 -23.21
C LYS A 113 9.58 -20.90 -23.12
N HIS A 114 9.11 -20.24 -24.19
CA HIS A 114 8.89 -18.80 -24.24
C HIS A 114 7.89 -18.35 -23.15
N ARG A 115 6.74 -19.02 -23.04
CA ARG A 115 5.75 -18.75 -21.99
C ARG A 115 6.37 -18.81 -20.60
N ASN A 116 7.02 -19.93 -20.27
CA ASN A 116 7.59 -20.14 -18.94
C ASN A 116 8.72 -19.14 -18.63
N ALA A 117 9.51 -18.75 -19.64
CA ALA A 117 10.55 -17.74 -19.48
C ALA A 117 9.97 -16.37 -19.11
N LEU A 118 8.89 -15.92 -19.77
CA LEU A 118 8.23 -14.66 -19.43
C LEU A 118 7.60 -14.68 -18.05
N ILE A 119 6.86 -15.74 -17.72
CA ILE A 119 6.26 -15.90 -16.39
C ILE A 119 7.34 -15.86 -15.32
N THR A 120 8.43 -16.62 -15.48
CA THR A 120 9.54 -16.66 -14.52
C THR A 120 10.19 -15.28 -14.35
N LYS A 121 10.45 -14.57 -15.45
CA LYS A 121 10.99 -13.19 -15.41
C LYS A 121 10.05 -12.22 -14.71
N SER A 122 8.74 -12.43 -14.80
CA SER A 122 7.75 -11.57 -14.16
C SER A 122 7.63 -11.75 -12.64
N LEU A 123 8.07 -12.89 -12.10
CA LEU A 123 7.96 -13.19 -10.66
C LEU A 123 8.72 -12.21 -9.76
N SER A 124 9.80 -11.60 -10.26
CA SER A 124 10.58 -10.59 -9.51
C SER A 124 9.94 -9.20 -9.50
N SER A 125 8.91 -8.98 -10.32
CA SER A 125 8.20 -7.70 -10.41
C SER A 125 7.06 -7.65 -9.39
N ILE A 126 7.19 -6.78 -8.39
CA ILE A 126 6.14 -6.54 -7.38
C ILE A 126 4.88 -5.94 -8.02
N GLU A 127 5.02 -5.22 -9.13
CA GLU A 127 3.92 -4.58 -9.84
C GLU A 127 3.10 -5.58 -10.67
N THR A 128 3.72 -6.67 -11.15
CA THR A 128 3.07 -7.66 -12.00
C THR A 128 2.18 -8.57 -11.17
N LYS A 129 0.87 -8.33 -11.17
CA LYS A 129 -0.03 -8.87 -10.14
C LYS A 129 -1.16 -9.78 -10.63
N THR A 130 -1.41 -9.85 -11.94
CA THR A 130 -2.56 -10.61 -12.49
C THR A 130 -2.17 -11.82 -13.34
N VAL A 131 -0.89 -12.20 -13.43
CA VAL A 131 -0.44 -13.34 -14.25
C VAL A 131 -1.15 -14.63 -13.84
N GLU A 132 -1.26 -14.88 -12.54
CA GLU A 132 -1.90 -16.06 -11.98
C GLU A 132 -3.40 -16.14 -12.35
N LYS A 133 -4.09 -15.00 -12.34
CA LYS A 133 -5.50 -14.88 -12.76
C LYS A 133 -5.70 -15.41 -14.18
N TYR A 134 -4.82 -15.06 -15.12
CA TYR A 134 -4.95 -15.42 -16.53
C TYR A 134 -4.25 -16.72 -16.95
N SER A 135 -3.62 -17.44 -16.01
CA SER A 135 -2.80 -18.62 -16.30
C SER A 135 -3.52 -19.70 -17.14
N ALA A 136 -4.80 -19.93 -16.88
CA ALA A 136 -5.64 -20.86 -17.64
C ALA A 136 -5.94 -20.42 -19.09
N ARG A 137 -5.60 -19.18 -19.45
CA ARG A 137 -5.78 -18.58 -20.78
C ARG A 137 -4.48 -18.41 -21.55
N PHE A 138 -3.40 -19.01 -21.06
CA PHE A 138 -2.10 -18.99 -21.71
C PHE A 138 -1.96 -20.20 -22.63
N LEU A 139 -2.06 -19.94 -23.93
CA LEU A 139 -1.97 -20.93 -25.00
C LEU A 139 -0.67 -20.74 -25.80
N THR A 140 -0.33 -21.72 -26.62
CA THR A 140 0.74 -21.66 -27.61
C THR A 140 0.19 -21.60 -29.02
N LEU A 141 1.02 -21.23 -30.01
CA LEU A 141 0.63 -21.30 -31.43
C LEU A 141 0.17 -22.69 -31.84
N THR A 142 0.80 -23.73 -31.28
CA THR A 142 0.41 -25.13 -31.47
C THR A 142 -1.00 -25.41 -30.95
N ASP A 143 -1.34 -24.90 -29.75
CA ASP A 143 -2.65 -25.13 -29.13
C ASP A 143 -3.81 -24.55 -29.96
N ILE A 144 -3.58 -23.46 -30.70
CA ILE A 144 -4.60 -22.81 -31.54
C ILE A 144 -4.52 -23.21 -33.02
N SER A 145 -3.58 -24.08 -33.40
CA SER A 145 -3.38 -24.52 -34.80
C SER A 145 -3.26 -23.36 -35.80
N LYS A 146 -2.59 -22.27 -35.41
CA LYS A 146 -2.34 -21.11 -36.28
C LYS A 146 -0.84 -20.97 -36.55
N THR A 147 -0.49 -20.77 -37.82
CA THR A 147 0.86 -20.44 -38.24
C THR A 147 1.01 -18.92 -38.41
N PRO A 148 2.10 -18.31 -37.90
CA PRO A 148 2.42 -16.92 -38.20
C PRO A 148 2.57 -16.68 -39.71
N GLN A 149 2.18 -15.49 -40.17
CA GLN A 149 2.21 -15.09 -41.57
C GLN A 149 2.87 -13.71 -41.72
N GLU A 150 3.56 -13.47 -42.83
CA GLU A 150 4.02 -12.13 -43.18
C GLU A 150 2.82 -11.21 -43.43
N PHE A 151 2.92 -9.94 -43.03
CA PHE A 151 1.89 -8.94 -43.27
C PHE A 151 2.27 -8.05 -44.45
N HIS A 152 1.29 -7.68 -45.27
CA HIS A 152 1.54 -6.76 -46.38
C HIS A 152 1.78 -5.33 -45.84
N PRO A 153 2.88 -4.64 -46.19
CA PRO A 153 3.19 -3.31 -45.64
C PRO A 153 2.11 -2.26 -45.89
N ALA A 154 1.35 -2.40 -46.99
CA ALA A 154 0.24 -1.49 -47.27
C ALA A 154 -0.89 -1.57 -46.23
N LEU A 155 -0.98 -2.61 -45.40
CA LEU A 155 -1.94 -2.68 -44.30
C LEU A 155 -1.74 -1.57 -43.26
N ILE A 156 -0.57 -0.94 -43.22
CA ILE A 156 -0.24 0.16 -42.31
C ILE A 156 -0.27 1.48 -43.08
N GLU A 157 -1.16 2.39 -42.69
CA GLU A 157 -1.32 3.70 -43.30
C GLU A 157 -0.39 4.75 -42.66
N ASN A 158 0.31 5.54 -43.47
CA ASN A 158 1.27 6.52 -42.97
C ASN A 158 0.63 7.80 -42.39
N SER A 159 -0.67 8.02 -42.60
CA SER A 159 -1.37 9.29 -42.30
C SER A 159 -2.69 9.13 -41.55
N VAL A 160 -2.72 8.29 -40.51
CA VAL A 160 -3.90 8.16 -39.64
C VAL A 160 -3.96 9.35 -38.68
N LYS A 161 -5.13 10.00 -38.56
CA LYS A 161 -5.38 11.04 -37.55
C LYS A 161 -6.06 10.44 -36.34
N PHE A 162 -5.47 10.64 -35.17
CA PHE A 162 -6.05 10.23 -33.90
C PHE A 162 -6.75 11.42 -33.23
N SER A 163 -7.84 11.14 -32.51
CA SER A 163 -8.57 12.15 -31.71
C SER A 163 -7.73 12.61 -30.52
N ASP A 164 -8.17 13.69 -29.84
CA ASP A 164 -7.55 14.11 -28.58
C ASP A 164 -7.52 12.96 -27.56
N ILE A 165 -6.31 12.64 -27.10
CA ILE A 165 -6.03 11.54 -26.17
C ILE A 165 -6.35 11.91 -24.73
N VAL A 166 -6.37 13.21 -24.39
CA VAL A 166 -6.48 13.67 -23.00
C VAL A 166 -7.73 13.13 -22.32
N PRO A 167 -8.94 13.21 -22.92
CA PRO A 167 -10.15 12.76 -22.23
C PRO A 167 -10.21 11.24 -22.09
N LYS A 168 -9.63 10.50 -23.04
CA LYS A 168 -9.50 9.03 -22.95
C LYS A 168 -8.53 8.62 -21.85
N VAL A 169 -7.48 9.39 -21.63
CA VAL A 169 -6.55 9.19 -20.52
C VAL A 169 -7.20 9.52 -19.18
N MET A 170 -8.02 10.57 -19.10
CA MET A 170 -8.79 10.86 -17.88
C MET A 170 -9.77 9.72 -17.56
N HIS A 171 -10.40 9.15 -18.59
CA HIS A 171 -11.21 7.95 -18.45
C HIS A 171 -10.39 6.74 -17.95
N ASP A 172 -9.17 6.53 -18.48
CA ASP A 172 -8.27 5.46 -18.03
C ASP A 172 -7.90 5.60 -16.54
N ARG A 173 -7.69 6.85 -16.08
CA ARG A 173 -7.47 7.16 -14.66
C ARG A 173 -8.72 6.85 -13.83
N ALA A 174 -9.91 7.26 -14.28
CA ALA A 174 -11.19 6.95 -13.64
C ALA A 174 -11.35 5.45 -13.43
N ILE A 175 -11.09 4.65 -14.47
CA ILE A 175 -11.17 3.20 -14.40
C ILE A 175 -10.11 2.63 -13.46
N ASN A 176 -8.87 3.12 -13.48
CA ASN A 176 -7.83 2.67 -12.56
C ASN A 176 -8.22 2.91 -11.08
N SER A 177 -8.79 4.07 -10.75
CA SER A 177 -9.31 4.37 -9.42
C SER A 177 -10.49 3.49 -9.03
N PHE A 178 -11.47 3.34 -9.92
CA PHE A 178 -12.63 2.49 -9.66
C PHE A 178 -12.23 1.01 -9.48
N LYS A 179 -11.32 0.50 -10.33
CA LYS A 179 -10.68 -0.81 -10.14
C LYS A 179 -9.99 -0.88 -8.78
N GLY A 180 -9.30 0.19 -8.37
CA GLY A 180 -8.66 0.27 -7.06
C GLY A 180 -9.64 0.13 -5.90
N LEU A 181 -10.82 0.74 -5.98
CA LEU A 181 -11.91 0.55 -5.01
C LEU A 181 -12.42 -0.90 -4.99
N VAL A 182 -12.72 -1.47 -6.17
CA VAL A 182 -13.25 -2.83 -6.32
C VAL A 182 -12.26 -3.88 -5.79
N TYR A 183 -10.99 -3.77 -6.16
CA TYR A 183 -9.93 -4.65 -5.64
C TYR A 183 -9.63 -4.37 -4.17
N GLY A 184 -9.65 -3.11 -3.73
CA GLY A 184 -9.50 -2.72 -2.33
C GLY A 184 -10.56 -3.37 -1.44
N HIS A 185 -11.81 -3.44 -1.90
CA HIS A 185 -12.88 -4.19 -1.22
C HIS A 185 -12.55 -5.67 -1.11
N ALA A 186 -12.17 -6.34 -2.20
CA ALA A 186 -11.86 -7.77 -2.15
C ALA A 186 -10.66 -8.07 -1.23
N ILE A 187 -9.59 -7.30 -1.34
CA ILE A 187 -8.38 -7.43 -0.50
C ILE A 187 -8.74 -7.19 0.96
N SER A 188 -9.49 -6.13 1.24
CA SER A 188 -9.86 -5.80 2.60
C SER A 188 -10.73 -6.87 3.24
N ARG A 189 -11.64 -7.52 2.50
CA ARG A 189 -12.43 -8.65 3.00
C ARG A 189 -11.59 -9.89 3.33
N LEU A 190 -10.52 -10.15 2.57
CA LEU A 190 -9.55 -11.19 2.92
C LEU A 190 -8.70 -10.81 4.14
N MET A 191 -8.41 -9.53 4.29
CA MET A 191 -7.59 -9.02 5.38
C MET A 191 -8.40 -8.75 6.65
N GLN A 192 -9.72 -8.57 6.57
CA GLN A 192 -10.57 -8.10 7.66
C GLN A 192 -10.45 -9.02 8.87
N ARG A 193 -9.98 -8.44 9.98
CA ARG A 193 -9.86 -9.12 11.26
C ARG A 193 -10.86 -8.53 12.26
N PRO A 194 -11.58 -9.36 13.03
CA PRO A 194 -12.40 -8.85 14.12
C PRO A 194 -11.55 -8.09 15.15
N GLU A 195 -12.12 -7.07 15.80
CA GLU A 195 -11.44 -6.26 16.82
C GLU A 195 -10.76 -7.12 17.89
N LYS A 196 -11.44 -8.16 18.38
CA LYS A 196 -10.89 -9.11 19.37
C LYS A 196 -9.63 -9.85 18.87
N GLU A 197 -9.52 -10.13 17.57
CA GLU A 197 -8.31 -10.70 16.98
C GLU A 197 -7.18 -9.67 16.95
N LEU A 198 -7.50 -8.41 16.58
CA LEU A 198 -6.53 -7.31 16.56
C LEU A 198 -5.98 -7.03 17.96
N GLU A 199 -6.85 -6.98 18.98
CA GLU A 199 -6.45 -6.85 20.39
C GLU A 199 -5.45 -7.94 20.80
N LEU A 200 -5.77 -9.20 20.47
CA LEU A 200 -4.92 -10.35 20.77
C LEU A 200 -3.55 -10.24 20.07
N ARG A 201 -3.54 -9.93 18.77
CA ARG A 201 -2.31 -9.76 17.98
C ARG A 201 -1.46 -8.62 18.49
N ASN A 202 -2.06 -7.48 18.82
CA ASN A 202 -1.34 -6.34 19.38
C ASN A 202 -0.74 -6.66 20.74
N ALA A 203 -1.45 -7.40 21.58
CA ALA A 203 -0.90 -7.84 22.86
C ALA A 203 0.28 -8.80 22.67
N ILE A 204 0.22 -9.73 21.70
CA ILE A 204 1.36 -10.60 21.32
C ILE A 204 2.55 -9.77 20.82
N LYS A 205 2.33 -8.85 19.87
CA LYS A 205 3.37 -7.95 19.33
C LYS A 205 4.00 -7.12 20.46
N LYS A 206 3.20 -6.63 21.41
CA LYS A 206 3.70 -5.86 22.56
C LYS A 206 4.61 -6.71 23.45
N VAL A 207 4.23 -7.96 23.73
CA VAL A 207 5.10 -8.88 24.49
C VAL A 207 6.41 -9.14 23.73
N GLN A 208 6.37 -9.40 22.43
CA GLN A 208 7.56 -9.64 21.61
C GLN A 208 8.50 -8.41 21.58
N ASN A 209 7.95 -7.21 21.36
CA ASN A 209 8.73 -5.98 21.30
C ASN A 209 9.35 -5.62 22.67
N THR A 210 8.59 -5.79 23.75
CA THR A 210 9.08 -5.53 25.11
C THR A 210 10.10 -6.58 25.56
N TRP A 211 9.94 -7.83 25.14
CA TRP A 211 10.95 -8.89 25.34
C TRP A 211 12.25 -8.55 24.60
N ALA A 212 12.19 -8.17 23.32
CA ALA A 212 13.36 -7.76 22.55
C ALA A 212 14.07 -6.55 23.19
N SER A 213 13.30 -5.56 23.66
CA SER A 213 13.83 -4.40 24.40
C SER A 213 14.51 -4.81 25.70
N PHE A 214 13.94 -5.76 26.46
CA PHE A 214 14.55 -6.30 27.67
C PHE A 214 15.88 -7.01 27.37
N ILE A 215 15.93 -7.85 26.32
CA ILE A 215 17.17 -8.52 25.88
C ILE A 215 18.24 -7.51 25.46
N ASN A 216 17.88 -6.49 24.66
CA ASN A 216 18.79 -5.42 24.28
C ASN A 216 19.34 -4.68 25.50
N SER A 217 18.50 -4.40 26.51
CA SER A 217 18.93 -3.80 27.77
C SER A 217 19.93 -4.69 28.52
N LEU A 218 19.71 -6.02 28.56
CA LEU A 218 20.68 -6.97 29.14
C LEU A 218 22.01 -6.97 28.37
N GLN A 219 21.96 -6.92 27.03
CA GLN A 219 23.15 -6.91 26.17
C GLN A 219 23.99 -5.62 26.35
N VAL A 220 23.34 -4.45 26.35
CA VAL A 220 24.02 -3.16 26.58
C VAL A 220 24.71 -3.13 27.95
N VAL A 221 24.08 -3.71 28.97
CA VAL A 221 24.64 -3.77 30.33
C VAL A 221 25.88 -4.68 30.41
N LYS A 222 25.95 -5.72 29.57
CA LYS A 222 27.12 -6.59 29.40
C LYS A 222 28.27 -5.88 28.69
N GLU A 223 27.97 -5.08 27.66
CA GLU A 223 28.99 -4.44 26.80
C GLU A 223 29.58 -3.15 27.40
N GLN A 224 28.80 -2.33 28.12
CA GLN A 224 29.26 -1.03 28.62
C GLN A 224 29.79 -1.10 30.05
N ARG A 225 31.04 -0.68 30.34
CA ARG A 225 31.61 -0.54 31.70
C ARG A 225 31.08 0.70 32.48
N LYS A 226 29.79 1.04 32.39
CA LYS A 226 29.20 2.18 33.15
C LYS A 226 28.75 1.78 34.58
N THR A 227 28.59 2.77 35.45
CA THR A 227 28.29 2.67 36.89
C THR A 227 27.09 1.77 37.22
N LYS A 228 27.25 0.91 38.22
CA LYS A 228 26.38 -0.24 38.58
C LYS A 228 24.91 0.12 38.84
N SER A 229 24.62 1.35 39.30
CA SER A 229 23.28 1.80 39.72
C SER A 229 22.35 2.17 38.55
N LYS A 230 22.80 2.93 37.55
CA LYS A 230 21.98 3.28 36.37
C LYS A 230 21.65 2.06 35.49
N LYS A 231 22.48 1.01 35.53
CA LYS A 231 22.29 -0.25 34.79
C LYS A 231 21.14 -1.09 35.32
N ILE A 232 21.01 -1.18 36.64
CA ILE A 232 19.97 -1.98 37.30
C ILE A 232 18.60 -1.32 37.10
N LEU A 233 18.53 0.02 37.19
CA LEU A 233 17.29 0.78 36.97
C LEU A 233 16.69 0.54 35.56
N ASN A 234 17.50 0.60 34.51
CA ASN A 234 17.02 0.37 33.14
C ASN A 234 16.50 -1.07 32.90
N ILE A 235 17.10 -2.06 33.56
CA ILE A 235 16.64 -3.46 33.50
C ILE A 235 15.31 -3.62 34.26
N GLU A 236 15.18 -2.98 35.42
CA GLU A 236 13.94 -2.95 36.22
C GLU A 236 12.78 -2.33 35.45
N ASP A 237 13.02 -1.19 34.81
CA ASP A 237 12.01 -0.52 33.98
C ASP A 237 11.59 -1.40 32.80
N SER A 238 12.55 -2.01 32.10
CA SER A 238 12.28 -2.90 30.97
C SER A 238 11.51 -4.16 31.39
N LEU A 239 11.85 -4.76 32.55
CA LEU A 239 11.15 -5.92 33.09
C LEU A 239 9.72 -5.56 33.52
N SER A 240 9.52 -4.41 34.16
CA SER A 240 8.20 -3.90 34.54
C SER A 240 7.29 -3.69 33.32
N ILE A 241 7.84 -3.11 32.25
CA ILE A 241 7.13 -2.93 30.96
C ILE A 241 6.75 -4.29 30.35
N LEU A 242 7.65 -5.27 30.36
CA LEU A 242 7.39 -6.63 29.90
C LEU A 242 6.29 -7.33 30.72
N THR A 243 6.34 -7.23 32.05
CA THR A 243 5.30 -7.80 32.94
C THR A 243 3.93 -7.18 32.64
N ARG A 244 3.88 -5.86 32.36
CA ARG A 244 2.62 -5.19 31.96
C ARG A 244 2.12 -5.69 30.60
N ALA A 245 3.00 -5.86 29.62
CA ALA A 245 2.63 -6.41 28.31
C ALA A 245 2.09 -7.85 28.42
N LEU A 246 2.70 -8.69 29.26
CA LEU A 246 2.22 -10.04 29.54
C LEU A 246 0.83 -10.06 30.19
N LEU A 247 0.55 -9.11 31.10
CA LEU A 247 -0.76 -8.98 31.72
C LEU A 247 -1.83 -8.54 30.70
N GLU A 248 -1.48 -7.63 29.78
CA GLU A 248 -2.35 -7.24 28.67
C GLU A 248 -2.63 -8.43 27.74
N PHE A 249 -1.62 -9.23 27.41
CA PHE A 249 -1.78 -10.47 26.64
C PHE A 249 -2.72 -11.47 27.32
N LYS A 250 -2.60 -11.64 28.65
CA LYS A 250 -3.54 -12.46 29.44
C LYS A 250 -4.97 -11.91 29.33
N LYS A 251 -5.16 -10.59 29.50
CA LYS A 251 -6.49 -9.96 29.39
C LYS A 251 -7.10 -10.12 28.00
N ALA A 252 -6.31 -9.91 26.94
CA ALA A 252 -6.76 -10.09 25.56
C ALA A 252 -7.15 -11.56 25.29
N THR A 253 -6.35 -12.51 25.78
CA THR A 253 -6.68 -13.94 25.67
C THR A 253 -7.99 -14.26 26.40
N ALA A 254 -8.20 -13.75 27.62
CA ALA A 254 -9.43 -13.96 28.38
C ALA A 254 -10.68 -13.37 27.70
N ARG A 255 -10.55 -12.30 26.91
CA ARG A 255 -11.67 -11.73 26.14
C ARG A 255 -12.07 -12.60 24.94
N VAL A 256 -11.09 -13.27 24.35
CA VAL A 256 -11.27 -14.19 23.21
C VAL A 256 -11.73 -15.58 23.69
N PHE A 257 -11.20 -15.99 24.84
CA PHE A 257 -11.44 -17.25 25.53
C PHE A 257 -11.86 -16.95 26.97
N PRO A 258 -13.15 -16.69 27.24
CA PRO A 258 -13.62 -16.42 28.59
C PRO A 258 -13.23 -17.57 29.53
N PRO A 259 -12.70 -17.28 30.74
CA PRO A 259 -12.40 -18.31 31.73
C PRO A 259 -13.66 -19.11 32.10
N VAL A 260 -13.49 -20.40 32.37
CA VAL A 260 -14.59 -21.31 32.76
C VAL A 260 -15.41 -20.73 33.93
N ALA A 261 -14.75 -20.09 34.91
CA ALA A 261 -15.40 -19.44 36.05
C ALA A 261 -16.34 -18.27 35.67
N GLN A 262 -16.12 -17.58 34.55
CA GLN A 262 -17.04 -16.54 34.07
C GLN A 262 -18.27 -17.16 33.39
N LEU A 263 -18.11 -18.28 32.71
CA LEU A 263 -19.24 -19.07 32.17
C LEU A 263 -20.07 -19.66 33.32
N GLU A 264 -19.44 -20.11 34.41
CA GLU A 264 -20.14 -20.57 35.62
C GLU A 264 -20.89 -19.45 36.33
N LYS A 265 -20.36 -18.21 36.31
CA LYS A 265 -21.10 -17.02 36.78
C LYS A 265 -22.29 -16.70 35.89
N LEU A 266 -22.16 -16.83 34.57
CA LEU A 266 -23.27 -16.66 33.64
C LEU A 266 -24.35 -17.72 33.90
N VAL A 267 -23.97 -18.99 34.00
CA VAL A 267 -24.86 -20.12 34.30
C VAL A 267 -25.53 -19.98 35.67
N SER A 268 -24.82 -19.49 36.68
CA SER A 268 -25.40 -19.23 38.01
C SER A 268 -26.27 -17.98 38.06
N PHE A 269 -25.98 -16.95 37.27
CA PHE A 269 -26.85 -15.78 37.06
C PHE A 269 -28.17 -16.16 36.35
N TYR A 270 -28.12 -17.03 35.33
CA TYR A 270 -29.33 -17.54 34.68
C TYR A 270 -30.15 -18.46 35.59
N LYS A 271 -29.51 -19.16 36.55
CA LYS A 271 -30.21 -19.94 37.58
C LYS A 271 -30.89 -19.08 38.65
N SER A 272 -30.40 -17.86 38.89
CA SER A 272 -30.88 -17.02 39.99
C SER A 272 -32.04 -16.10 39.61
N ARG A 273 -32.36 -15.98 38.32
CA ARG A 273 -33.62 -15.38 37.85
C ARG A 273 -34.61 -16.48 37.51
N SER A 274 -35.83 -16.35 38.01
CA SER A 274 -37.00 -17.01 37.42
C SER A 274 -37.08 -16.52 35.98
N VAL A 275 -36.62 -17.33 35.04
CA VAL A 275 -36.69 -17.05 33.61
C VAL A 275 -38.18 -17.02 33.26
N GLU A 276 -38.68 -15.88 32.77
CA GLU A 276 -40.06 -15.77 32.29
C GLU A 276 -40.29 -16.82 31.18
N PRO A 277 -41.49 -17.41 31.07
CA PRO A 277 -41.76 -18.52 30.15
C PRO A 277 -41.37 -18.23 28.69
N GLU A 278 -41.43 -16.97 28.28
CA GLU A 278 -41.14 -16.47 26.93
C GLU A 278 -39.62 -16.54 26.62
N ASP A 279 -38.76 -16.22 27.59
CA ASP A 279 -37.31 -16.33 27.47
C ASP A 279 -36.85 -17.81 27.46
N TYR A 280 -37.61 -18.68 28.13
CA TYR A 280 -37.35 -20.11 28.19
C TYR A 280 -37.55 -20.78 26.81
N GLU A 281 -38.51 -20.31 26.04
CA GLU A 281 -38.80 -20.84 24.70
C GLU A 281 -37.73 -20.42 23.67
N VAL A 282 -37.21 -19.19 23.78
CA VAL A 282 -36.11 -18.68 22.94
C VAL A 282 -34.81 -19.44 23.23
N LEU A 283 -34.50 -19.68 24.50
CA LEU A 283 -33.30 -20.43 24.91
C LEU A 283 -33.37 -21.91 24.51
N ASN A 284 -34.53 -22.55 24.65
CA ASN A 284 -34.73 -23.93 24.18
C ASN A 284 -34.63 -24.05 22.65
N LYS A 285 -35.09 -23.05 21.88
CA LYS A 285 -34.96 -23.05 20.41
C LYS A 285 -33.52 -22.87 19.95
N LEU A 286 -32.72 -22.07 20.65
CA LEU A 286 -31.32 -21.79 20.25
C LEU A 286 -30.34 -22.89 20.68
N PHE A 287 -30.59 -23.57 21.79
CA PHE A 287 -29.58 -24.43 22.41
C PHE A 287 -30.09 -25.79 22.93
N GLY A 288 -31.38 -26.10 22.76
CA GLY A 288 -32.01 -27.28 23.34
C GLY A 288 -32.25 -27.19 24.86
N PRO A 289 -32.81 -28.25 25.48
CA PRO A 289 -33.05 -28.34 26.92
C PRO A 289 -31.86 -27.90 27.78
N ILE A 290 -32.12 -27.10 28.82
CA ILE A 290 -31.12 -26.54 29.76
C ILE A 290 -30.09 -27.56 30.33
N PRO A 291 -30.43 -28.84 30.62
CA PRO A 291 -29.44 -29.85 31.03
C PRO A 291 -28.36 -30.12 29.96
N GLU A 292 -28.73 -30.06 28.68
CA GLU A 292 -27.85 -30.29 27.53
C GLU A 292 -27.00 -29.06 27.23
N LEU A 293 -27.52 -27.84 27.43
CA LEU A 293 -26.73 -26.59 27.40
C LEU A 293 -25.57 -26.64 28.40
N LYS A 294 -25.83 -27.13 29.61
CA LYS A 294 -24.80 -27.28 30.64
C LYS A 294 -23.73 -28.29 30.18
N ALA A 295 -24.13 -29.48 29.74
CA ALA A 295 -23.19 -30.49 29.24
C ALA A 295 -22.37 -29.99 28.03
N PHE A 296 -22.99 -29.22 27.13
CA PHE A 296 -22.35 -28.62 25.97
C PHE A 296 -21.35 -27.51 26.35
N VAL A 297 -21.72 -26.61 27.26
CA VAL A 297 -20.85 -25.55 27.79
C VAL A 297 -19.66 -26.16 28.56
N TYR A 298 -19.87 -27.21 29.36
CA TYR A 298 -18.79 -27.92 30.05
C TYR A 298 -17.91 -28.73 29.08
N GLN A 299 -18.47 -29.38 28.05
CA GLN A 299 -17.67 -30.04 27.01
C GLN A 299 -16.83 -29.05 26.20
N LEU A 300 -17.38 -27.89 25.84
CA LEU A 300 -16.64 -26.82 25.17
C LEU A 300 -15.57 -26.22 26.09
N ALA A 301 -15.90 -26.01 27.37
CA ALA A 301 -14.97 -25.57 28.40
C ALA A 301 -13.80 -26.55 28.56
N ASP A 302 -14.07 -27.84 28.81
CA ASP A 302 -13.05 -28.87 29.02
C ASP A 302 -12.20 -29.15 27.77
N LYS A 303 -12.79 -29.08 26.57
CA LYS A 303 -12.08 -29.36 25.33
C LYS A 303 -11.12 -28.25 24.88
N TYR A 304 -11.39 -26.98 25.22
CA TYR A 304 -10.67 -25.84 24.63
C TYR A 304 -10.01 -24.85 25.61
N PHE A 305 -10.32 -24.86 26.92
CA PHE A 305 -9.96 -23.73 27.81
C PHE A 305 -8.91 -23.99 28.92
N PRO A 306 -8.80 -25.18 29.57
CA PRO A 306 -7.86 -25.39 30.66
C PRO A 306 -6.39 -25.27 30.27
N THR A 307 -6.05 -25.49 29.00
CA THR A 307 -4.66 -25.59 28.53
C THR A 307 -4.04 -24.24 28.21
N ILE A 308 -4.76 -23.28 27.61
CA ILE A 308 -4.15 -21.98 27.26
C ILE A 308 -3.92 -21.12 28.51
N ASP A 309 -4.95 -20.90 29.35
CA ASP A 309 -4.85 -19.92 30.44
C ASP A 309 -3.79 -20.35 31.46
N SER A 310 -3.75 -21.65 31.80
CA SER A 310 -2.71 -22.22 32.67
C SER A 310 -1.31 -22.18 32.07
N GLU A 311 -1.16 -22.38 30.76
CA GLU A 311 0.12 -22.26 30.06
C GLU A 311 0.61 -20.80 30.00
N ILE A 312 -0.29 -19.84 29.77
CA ILE A 312 0.03 -18.41 29.81
C ILE A 312 0.41 -18.01 31.24
N GLU A 313 -0.32 -18.46 32.26
CA GLU A 313 0.03 -18.22 33.66
C GLU A 313 1.41 -18.78 33.99
N ALA A 314 1.68 -20.02 33.63
CA ALA A 314 2.99 -20.65 33.82
C ALA A 314 4.11 -19.88 33.09
N LEU A 315 3.85 -19.39 31.88
CA LEU A 315 4.80 -18.56 31.13
C LEU A 315 5.06 -17.21 31.82
N VAL A 316 4.02 -16.54 32.32
CA VAL A 316 4.15 -15.28 33.05
C VAL A 316 4.96 -15.48 34.33
N GLU A 317 4.69 -16.54 35.09
CA GLU A 317 5.44 -16.87 36.30
C GLU A 317 6.90 -17.19 36.00
N GLU A 318 7.16 -17.99 34.97
CA GLU A 318 8.51 -18.37 34.55
C GLU A 318 9.31 -17.15 34.07
N ILE A 319 8.74 -16.27 33.26
CA ILE A 319 9.39 -15.03 32.81
C ILE A 319 9.67 -14.10 34.01
N ASN A 320 8.73 -13.95 34.94
CA ASN A 320 8.96 -13.12 36.13
C ASN A 320 10.07 -13.70 37.02
N ARG A 321 10.12 -15.03 37.17
CA ARG A 321 11.13 -15.72 37.97
C ARG A 321 12.52 -15.62 37.32
N GLU A 322 12.62 -15.95 36.04
CA GLU A 322 13.89 -15.99 35.31
C GLU A 322 14.38 -14.58 34.95
N GLY A 323 13.46 -13.65 34.64
CA GLY A 323 13.77 -12.23 34.44
C GLY A 323 14.36 -11.57 35.69
N LYS A 324 13.78 -11.83 36.87
CA LYS A 324 14.38 -11.39 38.16
C LYS A 324 15.75 -12.04 38.40
N ALA A 325 15.92 -13.32 38.08
CA ALA A 325 17.22 -13.98 38.21
C ALA A 325 18.30 -13.36 37.30
N LEU A 326 17.94 -13.01 36.06
CA LEU A 326 18.79 -12.32 35.09
C LEU A 326 19.12 -10.87 35.54
N GLN A 327 18.17 -10.19 36.17
CA GLN A 327 18.36 -8.85 36.76
C GLN A 327 19.43 -8.86 37.88
N TYR A 328 19.35 -9.81 38.82
CA TYR A 328 20.28 -9.87 39.96
C TYR A 328 21.65 -10.47 39.61
N SER A 329 21.76 -11.23 38.53
CA SER A 329 22.97 -11.96 38.18
C SER A 329 23.37 -11.70 36.72
N ILE A 330 23.76 -10.45 36.40
CA ILE A 330 24.22 -10.02 35.07
C ILE A 330 25.34 -10.90 34.50
N SER A 331 26.15 -11.55 35.36
CA SER A 331 27.18 -12.52 34.98
C SER A 331 26.63 -13.85 34.45
N LYS A 332 25.36 -14.17 34.70
CA LYS A 332 24.61 -15.33 34.20
C LYS A 332 23.78 -14.97 32.96
N TYR A 333 24.32 -14.14 32.07
CA TYR A 333 23.78 -14.04 30.71
C TYR A 333 23.86 -15.41 30.06
N ASP A 334 22.80 -16.20 30.19
CA ASP A 334 22.69 -17.52 29.62
C ASP A 334 21.87 -17.43 28.34
N SER A 335 22.57 -17.48 27.21
CA SER A 335 21.97 -17.46 25.88
C SER A 335 21.00 -18.63 25.68
N HIS A 336 21.15 -19.75 26.38
CA HIS A 336 20.22 -20.87 26.33
C HIS A 336 18.90 -20.53 27.04
N ILE A 337 18.94 -19.87 28.20
CA ILE A 337 17.74 -19.41 28.91
C ILE A 337 16.98 -18.40 28.06
N ILE A 338 17.67 -17.40 27.49
CA ILE A 338 17.07 -16.38 26.63
C ILE A 338 16.43 -17.04 25.39
N LYS A 339 17.16 -17.91 24.69
CA LYS A 339 16.65 -18.59 23.49
C LYS A 339 15.43 -19.47 23.80
N ARG A 340 15.44 -20.17 24.95
CA ARG A 340 14.31 -20.98 25.42
C ARG A 340 13.08 -20.13 25.72
N LEU A 341 13.23 -19.02 26.43
CA LEU A 341 12.13 -18.12 26.75
C LEU A 341 11.57 -17.41 25.51
N SER A 342 12.43 -16.96 24.58
CA SER A 342 11.99 -16.43 23.28
C SER A 342 11.13 -17.44 22.53
N GLY A 343 11.57 -18.70 22.44
CA GLY A 343 10.81 -19.76 21.79
C GLY A 343 9.46 -20.05 22.47
N LYS A 344 9.39 -19.97 23.81
CA LYS A 344 8.13 -20.13 24.55
C LYS A 344 7.16 -18.96 24.29
N ILE A 345 7.64 -17.72 24.24
CA ILE A 345 6.83 -16.53 23.93
C ILE A 345 6.25 -16.63 22.51
N GLU A 346 7.08 -16.97 21.52
CA GLU A 346 6.65 -17.13 20.13
C GLU A 346 5.63 -18.27 19.97
N ASN A 347 5.88 -19.40 20.62
CA ASN A 347 5.00 -20.56 20.55
C ASN A 347 3.65 -20.30 21.24
N ALA A 348 3.64 -19.64 22.41
CA ALA A 348 2.40 -19.29 23.11
C ALA A 348 1.51 -18.37 22.26
N GLY A 349 2.07 -17.31 21.67
CA GLY A 349 1.32 -16.43 20.76
C GLY A 349 0.77 -17.17 19.53
N SER A 350 1.59 -18.01 18.90
CA SER A 350 1.20 -18.80 17.73
C SER A 350 0.09 -19.82 18.05
N LYS A 351 0.18 -20.50 19.20
CA LYS A 351 -0.80 -21.49 19.66
C LYS A 351 -2.15 -20.85 19.97
N VAL A 352 -2.16 -19.70 20.64
CA VAL A 352 -3.41 -18.98 20.98
C VAL A 352 -4.10 -18.49 19.71
N LEU A 353 -3.36 -17.97 18.73
CA LEU A 353 -3.92 -17.61 17.41
C LEU A 353 -4.43 -18.82 16.64
N ALA A 354 -3.72 -19.95 16.64
CA ALA A 354 -4.17 -21.17 15.99
C ALA A 354 -5.49 -21.67 16.58
N GLN A 355 -5.63 -21.67 17.91
CA GLN A 355 -6.87 -22.05 18.58
C GLN A 355 -7.99 -21.03 18.35
N TYR A 356 -7.67 -19.74 18.20
CA TYR A 356 -8.65 -18.72 17.83
C TYR A 356 -9.27 -19.05 16.47
N TYR A 357 -8.43 -19.32 15.46
CA TYR A 357 -8.92 -19.67 14.12
C TYR A 357 -9.70 -20.98 14.10
N GLN A 358 -9.28 -21.97 14.88
CA GLN A 358 -10.02 -23.23 15.01
C GLN A 358 -11.39 -23.04 15.67
N LYS A 359 -11.48 -22.21 16.72
CA LYS A 359 -12.72 -21.98 17.49
C LYS A 359 -13.79 -21.25 16.68
N TYR A 360 -13.40 -20.25 15.89
CA TYR A 360 -14.34 -19.38 15.20
C TYR A 360 -14.63 -19.81 13.76
N GLU A 361 -14.19 -21.01 13.36
CA GLU A 361 -14.26 -21.50 11.98
C GLU A 361 -13.92 -20.39 10.99
N ILE A 362 -12.90 -19.58 11.31
CA ILE A 362 -12.41 -18.54 10.41
C ILE A 362 -11.60 -19.30 9.36
N THR A 363 -12.32 -19.98 8.48
CA THR A 363 -11.78 -20.58 7.28
C THR A 363 -11.15 -19.46 6.49
N LYS A 364 -9.94 -19.70 5.97
CA LYS A 364 -9.31 -18.82 4.98
C LYS A 364 -10.20 -18.57 3.75
N ASN A 365 -11.31 -19.31 3.62
CA ASN A 365 -12.16 -19.44 2.44
C ASN A 365 -13.54 -18.78 2.66
N ARG A 366 -13.60 -17.59 3.29
CA ARG A 366 -14.86 -16.85 3.32
C ARG A 366 -15.17 -16.36 1.90
N PRO A 367 -16.34 -16.69 1.33
CA PRO A 367 -16.70 -16.16 0.03
C PRO A 367 -16.76 -14.63 0.12
N ILE A 368 -15.97 -13.97 -0.71
CA ILE A 368 -15.94 -12.51 -0.74
C ILE A 368 -17.25 -12.04 -1.40
N PRO A 369 -18.05 -11.22 -0.70
CA PRO A 369 -19.28 -10.69 -1.27
C PRO A 369 -18.95 -9.89 -2.53
N ARG A 370 -19.93 -9.82 -3.43
CA ARG A 370 -19.79 -8.99 -4.61
C ARG A 370 -19.59 -7.53 -4.17
N PRO A 371 -18.57 -6.82 -4.70
CA PRO A 371 -18.36 -5.41 -4.37
C PRO A 371 -19.64 -4.60 -4.65
N PRO A 372 -20.20 -3.88 -3.66
CA PRO A 372 -21.51 -3.24 -3.75
C PRO A 372 -21.41 -1.85 -4.40
N TYR A 373 -20.69 -1.76 -5.53
CA TYR A 373 -20.40 -0.50 -6.20
C TYR A 373 -21.04 -0.42 -7.57
N SER A 374 -21.54 0.77 -7.89
CA SER A 374 -21.94 1.15 -9.23
C SER A 374 -21.24 2.44 -9.65
N LEU A 375 -20.95 2.58 -10.94
CA LEU A 375 -20.37 3.76 -11.53
C LEU A 375 -21.36 4.33 -12.55
N LYS A 376 -21.85 5.54 -12.30
CA LYS A 376 -22.77 6.25 -13.18
C LYS A 376 -22.14 7.58 -13.56
N GLY A 377 -21.43 7.60 -14.68
CA GLY A 377 -20.65 8.76 -15.08
C GLY A 377 -19.51 9.04 -14.10
N ASP A 378 -19.56 10.21 -13.47
CA ASP A 378 -18.57 10.70 -12.52
C ASP A 378 -18.92 10.38 -11.05
N LYS A 379 -19.97 9.57 -10.82
CA LYS A 379 -20.42 9.21 -9.47
C LYS A 379 -20.34 7.73 -9.18
N ILE A 380 -19.86 7.43 -7.98
CA ILE A 380 -19.88 6.11 -7.37
C ILE A 380 -21.13 6.01 -6.50
N GLY A 381 -22.00 5.05 -6.81
CA GLY A 381 -23.03 4.58 -5.89
C GLY A 381 -22.48 3.43 -5.06
N ALA A 382 -22.70 3.45 -3.75
CA ALA A 382 -22.15 2.46 -2.83
C ALA A 382 -23.14 2.10 -1.72
N VAL A 383 -23.12 0.85 -1.27
CA VAL A 383 -23.91 0.40 -0.13
C VAL A 383 -23.00 -0.20 0.93
N LEU A 384 -22.94 0.47 2.08
CA LEU A 384 -22.34 -0.03 3.30
C LEU A 384 -23.36 -0.94 4.00
N ILE A 385 -23.08 -2.24 3.98
CA ILE A 385 -23.94 -3.27 4.57
C ILE A 385 -23.86 -3.17 6.11
N ASP A 386 -25.00 -3.34 6.79
CA ASP A 386 -25.11 -3.32 8.26
C ASP A 386 -24.76 -1.97 8.93
N SER A 387 -24.86 -0.84 8.21
CA SER A 387 -24.70 0.51 8.77
C SER A 387 -26.01 1.30 8.84
N ASP A 388 -26.05 2.33 9.68
CA ASP A 388 -27.15 3.31 9.67
C ASP A 388 -27.16 4.14 8.38
N GLU A 389 -28.32 4.74 8.07
CA GLU A 389 -28.56 5.50 6.84
C GLU A 389 -27.56 6.66 6.67
N LYS A 390 -27.24 7.37 7.76
CA LYS A 390 -26.31 8.50 7.74
C LYS A 390 -24.88 8.07 7.46
N GLN A 391 -24.45 6.94 8.03
CA GLN A 391 -23.13 6.38 7.74
C GLN A 391 -23.01 5.88 6.31
N ASN A 392 -24.07 5.27 5.77
CA ASN A 392 -24.09 4.86 4.38
C ASN A 392 -23.98 6.07 3.42
N GLU A 393 -24.78 7.12 3.67
CA GLU A 393 -24.74 8.38 2.91
C GLU A 393 -23.36 9.05 3.01
N LEU A 394 -22.77 9.10 4.20
CA LEU A 394 -21.44 9.67 4.41
C LEU A 394 -20.36 8.87 3.66
N TYR A 395 -20.41 7.54 3.73
CA TYR A 395 -19.47 6.66 3.04
C TYR A 395 -19.50 6.87 1.52
N GLU A 396 -20.70 6.82 0.91
CA GLU A 396 -20.87 7.08 -0.52
C GLU A 396 -20.36 8.49 -0.90
N SER A 397 -20.67 9.50 -0.08
CA SER A 397 -20.23 10.88 -0.32
C SER A 397 -18.71 11.02 -0.28
N ILE A 398 -18.04 10.37 0.68
CA ILE A 398 -16.57 10.35 0.75
C ILE A 398 -15.96 9.68 -0.48
N LEU A 399 -16.51 8.54 -0.93
CA LEU A 399 -16.05 7.90 -2.17
C LEU A 399 -16.15 8.87 -3.36
N ASN A 400 -17.26 9.59 -3.47
CA ASN A 400 -17.43 10.57 -4.54
C ASN A 400 -16.42 11.73 -4.46
N VAL A 401 -16.14 12.28 -3.27
CA VAL A 401 -15.08 13.29 -3.07
C VAL A 401 -13.72 12.76 -3.54
N LEU A 402 -13.38 11.52 -3.20
CA LEU A 402 -12.10 10.93 -3.59
C LEU A 402 -12.04 10.64 -5.10
N PHE A 403 -13.16 10.25 -5.70
CA PHE A 403 -13.23 9.86 -7.11
C PHE A 403 -13.23 11.05 -8.07
N THR A 404 -13.94 12.14 -7.76
CA THR A 404 -13.94 13.36 -8.60
C THR A 404 -12.56 14.02 -8.61
N ARG A 405 -11.79 13.83 -7.54
CA ARG A 405 -10.42 14.33 -7.42
C ARG A 405 -9.37 13.34 -7.94
N ASN A 406 -9.78 12.34 -8.72
CA ASN A 406 -8.88 11.34 -9.28
C ASN A 406 -7.74 12.00 -10.08
N ARG A 407 -6.51 11.71 -9.64
CA ARG A 407 -5.31 12.44 -10.01
C ARG A 407 -4.52 11.76 -11.13
N SER A 408 -3.67 12.58 -11.72
CA SER A 408 -2.35 12.17 -12.19
C SER A 408 -1.45 11.79 -11.00
N MET A 409 -0.90 10.55 -10.90
CA MET A 409 -0.03 10.17 -9.76
C MET A 409 1.31 10.95 -9.69
N THR A 410 1.55 11.93 -10.56
CA THR A 410 2.75 12.79 -10.55
C THR A 410 2.58 14.08 -9.77
N THR A 411 1.36 14.51 -9.47
CA THR A 411 1.16 15.73 -8.68
C THR A 411 1.41 15.37 -7.23
N GLU A 412 2.47 15.93 -6.64
CA GLU A 412 2.80 15.72 -5.24
C GLU A 412 1.54 16.02 -4.40
N VAL A 413 1.14 15.06 -3.56
CA VAL A 413 0.03 15.27 -2.63
C VAL A 413 0.60 16.11 -1.49
N ASP A 414 0.39 17.41 -1.59
CA ASP A 414 0.74 18.35 -0.53
C ASP A 414 -0.36 18.43 0.53
N ILE A 415 -0.06 19.17 1.60
CA ILE A 415 -0.99 19.33 2.71
C ILE A 415 -2.23 20.15 2.32
N ASN A 416 -2.10 21.07 1.36
CA ASN A 416 -3.21 21.92 0.91
C ASN A 416 -4.29 21.08 0.26
N TYR A 417 -3.90 20.16 -0.60
CA TYR A 417 -4.88 19.28 -1.22
C TYR A 417 -5.56 18.34 -0.23
N LEU A 418 -4.83 17.79 0.74
CA LEU A 418 -5.46 16.99 1.79
C LEU A 418 -6.45 17.86 2.59
N ASN A 419 -6.09 19.10 2.89
CA ASN A 419 -6.97 20.06 3.55
C ASN A 419 -8.26 20.32 2.75
N GLU A 420 -8.19 20.40 1.43
CA GLU A 420 -9.38 20.52 0.59
C GLU A 420 -10.28 19.28 0.71
N ILE A 421 -9.73 18.06 0.68
CA ILE A 421 -10.52 16.81 0.85
C ILE A 421 -11.19 16.81 2.23
N ILE A 422 -10.43 17.15 3.27
CA ILE A 422 -10.92 17.19 4.66
C ILE A 422 -12.01 18.25 4.83
N THR A 423 -11.86 19.41 4.19
CA THR A 423 -12.81 20.52 4.29
C THR A 423 -14.13 20.20 3.57
N GLU A 424 -14.05 19.62 2.38
CA GLU A 424 -15.23 19.14 1.65
C GLU A 424 -15.94 18.02 2.42
N THR A 425 -15.19 17.03 2.88
CA THR A 425 -15.72 15.94 3.73
C THR A 425 -16.33 16.49 5.02
N GLY A 426 -15.69 17.48 5.66
CA GLY A 426 -16.20 18.14 6.85
C GLY A 426 -17.49 18.93 6.61
N SER A 427 -17.69 19.45 5.40
CA SER A 427 -18.94 20.12 4.99
C SER A 427 -20.05 19.11 4.77
N ILE A 428 -19.77 17.97 4.13
CA ILE A 428 -20.70 16.84 4.01
C ILE A 428 -21.11 16.32 5.40
N VAL A 429 -20.15 16.13 6.31
CA VAL A 429 -20.45 15.71 7.68
C VAL A 429 -21.36 16.71 8.39
N LYS A 430 -21.14 18.02 8.20
CA LYS A 430 -22.03 19.06 8.73
C LYS A 430 -23.45 18.94 8.17
N GLU A 431 -23.61 18.66 6.87
CA GLU A 431 -24.91 18.52 6.23
C GLU A 431 -25.68 17.29 6.75
N ILE A 432 -25.01 16.15 6.90
CA ILE A 432 -25.63 14.88 7.33
C ILE A 432 -25.91 14.84 8.84
N TYR A 433 -24.97 15.32 9.66
CA TYR A 433 -25.02 15.19 11.13
C TYR A 433 -25.38 16.48 11.87
N GLY A 434 -25.22 17.65 11.23
CA GLY A 434 -25.43 18.98 11.82
C GLY A 434 -24.13 19.60 12.37
N GLU A 435 -24.10 20.94 12.51
CA GLU A 435 -22.93 21.70 12.96
C GLU A 435 -22.44 21.30 14.35
N ASP A 436 -23.36 21.09 15.29
CA ASP A 436 -23.03 20.81 16.69
C ASP A 436 -22.73 19.32 16.98
N SER A 437 -22.75 18.47 15.95
CA SER A 437 -22.52 17.03 16.08
C SER A 437 -21.11 16.67 16.56
N ASP A 438 -20.99 15.51 17.23
CA ASP A 438 -19.69 14.96 17.64
C ASP A 438 -18.82 14.64 16.41
N GLU A 439 -19.44 14.20 15.32
CA GLU A 439 -18.81 13.90 14.03
C GLU A 439 -18.19 15.17 13.42
N ARG A 440 -18.93 16.28 13.38
CA ARG A 440 -18.44 17.55 12.83
C ARG A 440 -17.30 18.11 13.67
N LYS A 441 -17.43 18.06 15.00
CA LYS A 441 -16.37 18.46 15.94
C LYS A 441 -15.11 17.61 15.74
N THR A 442 -15.26 16.30 15.54
CA THR A 442 -14.15 15.38 15.25
C THR A 442 -13.40 15.79 13.98
N MET A 443 -14.13 16.07 12.90
CA MET A 443 -13.53 16.54 11.64
C MET A 443 -12.78 17.86 11.81
N LEU A 444 -13.33 18.81 12.58
CA LEU A 444 -12.67 20.07 12.87
C LEU A 444 -11.39 19.86 13.70
N SER A 445 -11.44 19.04 14.76
CA SER A 445 -10.27 18.72 15.57
C SER A 445 -9.17 18.05 14.74
N PHE A 446 -9.54 17.15 13.83
CA PHE A 446 -8.58 16.50 12.94
C PHE A 446 -7.93 17.50 11.97
N TYR A 447 -8.73 18.39 11.36
CA TYR A 447 -8.20 19.46 10.51
C TYR A 447 -7.21 20.36 11.26
N LEU A 448 -7.53 20.76 12.50
CA LEU A 448 -6.62 21.57 13.32
C LEU A 448 -5.32 20.82 13.65
N PHE A 449 -5.42 19.52 13.98
CA PHE A 449 -4.26 18.67 14.25
C PHE A 449 -3.33 18.57 13.04
N LEU A 450 -3.86 18.26 11.85
CA LEU A 450 -3.03 18.16 10.63
C LEU A 450 -2.31 19.46 10.29
N ASN A 451 -2.91 20.60 10.60
CA ASN A 451 -2.32 21.91 10.34
C ASN A 451 -1.43 22.43 11.49
N GLY A 452 -1.07 21.56 12.45
CA GLY A 452 -0.20 21.93 13.58
C GLY A 452 -0.82 22.92 14.57
N LYS A 453 -2.14 23.12 14.51
CA LYS A 453 -2.91 24.01 15.41
C LYS A 453 -3.41 23.28 16.65
N SER A 454 -3.33 21.95 16.68
CA SER A 454 -3.55 21.12 17.85
C SER A 454 -2.40 20.12 17.98
N PHE A 455 -1.94 19.89 19.21
CA PHE A 455 -0.84 18.94 19.50
C PHE A 455 -1.31 17.50 19.64
N GLU A 456 -2.61 17.28 19.90
CA GLU A 456 -3.14 15.94 20.16
C GLU A 456 -4.42 15.67 19.36
N PHE A 457 -4.47 14.48 18.75
CA PHE A 457 -5.66 13.90 18.17
C PHE A 457 -5.67 12.38 18.44
N GLU A 458 -6.69 11.90 19.13
CA GLU A 458 -6.81 10.50 19.51
C GLU A 458 -7.89 9.79 18.68
N ILE A 459 -7.46 9.14 17.60
CA ILE A 459 -8.37 8.43 16.68
C ILE A 459 -9.20 7.34 17.36
N ALA A 460 -8.71 6.76 18.46
CA ALA A 460 -9.42 5.76 19.24
C ALA A 460 -10.71 6.29 19.90
N ARG A 461 -10.91 7.61 19.98
CA ARG A 461 -12.14 8.22 20.50
C ARG A 461 -13.20 8.46 19.42
N VAL A 462 -12.85 8.25 18.14
CA VAL A 462 -13.77 8.49 17.02
C VAL A 462 -14.78 7.36 16.97
N LYS A 463 -16.06 7.68 17.21
CA LYS A 463 -17.14 6.69 17.26
C LYS A 463 -17.58 6.20 15.88
N SER A 464 -17.60 7.09 14.88
CA SER A 464 -18.00 6.76 13.51
C SER A 464 -16.90 5.95 12.81
N PRO A 465 -17.15 4.68 12.44
CA PRO A 465 -16.19 3.85 11.70
C PRO A 465 -15.80 4.48 10.36
N VAL A 466 -16.77 5.10 9.67
CA VAL A 466 -16.56 5.79 8.38
C VAL A 466 -15.55 6.94 8.53
N ILE A 467 -15.73 7.79 9.56
CA ILE A 467 -14.82 8.91 9.85
C ILE A 467 -13.45 8.41 10.34
N ALA A 468 -13.41 7.42 11.24
CA ALA A 468 -12.17 6.86 11.74
C ALA A 468 -11.31 6.29 10.59
N ASN A 469 -11.94 5.56 9.67
CA ASN A 469 -11.29 5.01 8.49
C ASN A 469 -10.82 6.10 7.52
N PHE A 470 -11.63 7.14 7.29
CA PHE A 470 -11.25 8.27 6.45
C PHE A 470 -10.02 8.99 7.01
N ILE A 471 -10.00 9.25 8.32
CA ILE A 471 -8.86 9.85 9.02
C ILE A 471 -7.61 8.97 8.92
N ALA A 472 -7.76 7.66 9.09
CA ALA A 472 -6.65 6.72 8.95
C ALA A 472 -6.04 6.75 7.55
N PHE A 473 -6.90 6.77 6.52
CA PHE A 473 -6.52 6.94 5.13
C PHE A 473 -5.76 8.26 4.92
N VAL A 474 -6.31 9.40 5.34
CA VAL A 474 -5.67 10.71 5.15
C VAL A 474 -4.29 10.79 5.80
N GLN A 475 -4.10 10.16 6.96
CA GLN A 475 -2.78 10.14 7.62
C GLN A 475 -1.77 9.21 6.94
N ASN A 476 -2.23 8.20 6.19
CA ASN A 476 -1.38 7.12 5.64
C ASN A 476 -1.58 6.88 4.14
N TYR A 477 -2.09 7.85 3.38
CA TYR A 477 -2.48 7.67 1.98
C TYR A 477 -1.33 7.24 1.05
N LYS A 478 -0.07 7.51 1.44
CA LYS A 478 1.13 7.20 0.63
C LYS A 478 1.47 5.72 0.55
N SER A 479 1.10 4.94 1.56
CA SER A 479 1.51 3.53 1.65
C SER A 479 0.42 2.68 2.27
N LEU A 480 -0.03 1.68 1.51
CA LEU A 480 -0.98 0.68 1.99
C LEU A 480 -0.42 -0.08 3.20
N GLU A 481 0.89 -0.35 3.22
CA GLU A 481 1.56 -0.98 4.37
C GLU A 481 1.50 -0.10 5.62
N SER A 482 1.80 1.20 5.48
CA SER A 482 1.72 2.16 6.60
C SER A 482 0.28 2.27 7.10
N LEU A 483 -0.69 2.30 6.19
CA LEU A 483 -2.11 2.36 6.52
C LEU A 483 -2.55 1.13 7.32
N LEU A 484 -2.22 -0.07 6.84
CA LEU A 484 -2.54 -1.32 7.53
C LEU A 484 -1.91 -1.35 8.93
N ASN A 485 -0.62 -1.04 9.03
CA ASN A 485 0.08 -0.98 10.32
C ASN A 485 -0.54 0.05 11.25
N PHE A 486 -0.94 1.21 10.74
CA PHE A 486 -1.60 2.25 11.53
C PHE A 486 -2.95 1.78 12.05
N CYS A 487 -3.81 1.22 11.19
CA CYS A 487 -5.12 0.71 11.55
C CYS A 487 -5.02 -0.41 12.60
N GLU A 488 -4.11 -1.36 12.40
CA GLU A 488 -3.85 -2.44 13.37
C GLU A 488 -3.40 -1.86 14.72
N ASN A 489 -2.39 -0.98 14.72
CA ASN A 489 -1.82 -0.43 15.95
C ASN A 489 -2.80 0.47 16.72
N LYS A 490 -3.71 1.14 16.01
CA LYS A 490 -4.73 2.02 16.60
C LYS A 490 -6.05 1.31 16.90
N LEU A 491 -6.13 -0.01 16.66
CA LEU A 491 -7.33 -0.81 16.85
C LEU A 491 -8.55 -0.23 16.13
N ILE A 492 -8.34 0.27 14.91
CA ILE A 492 -9.44 0.79 14.10
C ILE A 492 -10.27 -0.40 13.64
N ALA A 493 -11.48 -0.51 14.19
CA ALA A 493 -12.45 -1.49 13.75
C ALA A 493 -12.78 -1.28 12.27
N ASP A 494 -13.04 -2.39 11.57
CA ASP A 494 -13.50 -2.36 10.19
C ASP A 494 -12.62 -1.50 9.27
N TYR A 495 -11.29 -1.64 9.40
CA TYR A 495 -10.30 -0.89 8.61
C TYR A 495 -10.36 -1.15 7.08
N HIS A 496 -11.35 -1.94 6.64
CA HIS A 496 -11.63 -2.22 5.24
C HIS A 496 -12.00 -0.97 4.46
N LEU A 497 -12.75 -0.05 5.06
CA LEU A 497 -13.12 1.22 4.41
C LEU A 497 -11.88 2.07 4.12
N ALA A 498 -10.88 2.07 5.00
CA ALA A 498 -9.64 2.79 4.76
C ALA A 498 -8.85 2.21 3.57
N ILE A 499 -8.86 0.88 3.40
CA ILE A 499 -8.24 0.21 2.25
C ILE A 499 -8.99 0.54 0.96
N GLU A 500 -10.32 0.59 1.01
CA GLU A 500 -11.17 1.01 -0.11
C GLU A 500 -10.91 2.46 -0.52
N TYR A 501 -10.86 3.40 0.44
CA TYR A 501 -10.47 4.79 0.19
C TYR A 501 -9.06 4.87 -0.41
N TRP A 502 -8.11 4.12 0.14
CA TRP A 502 -6.75 4.08 -0.37
C TRP A 502 -6.68 3.56 -1.81
N GLY A 503 -7.42 2.48 -2.09
CA GLY A 503 -7.52 1.87 -3.41
C GLY A 503 -8.17 2.81 -4.42
N LEU A 504 -9.25 3.49 -4.04
CA LEU A 504 -9.91 4.50 -4.87
C LEU A 504 -8.97 5.67 -5.19
N PHE A 505 -8.28 6.16 -4.17
CA PHE A 505 -7.40 7.33 -4.28
C PHE A 505 -6.12 7.07 -5.07
N ASN A 506 -5.45 5.93 -4.85
CA ASN A 506 -4.17 5.59 -5.49
C ASN A 506 -4.33 4.73 -6.75
N GLY A 507 -5.49 4.10 -6.92
CA GLY A 507 -5.85 3.23 -8.03
C GLY A 507 -5.22 1.84 -8.00
N PHE A 508 -5.77 0.95 -8.83
CA PHE A 508 -5.41 -0.46 -8.90
C PHE A 508 -3.93 -0.70 -9.23
N ALA A 509 -3.35 0.11 -10.14
CA ALA A 509 -1.95 0.01 -10.51
C ALA A 509 -1.00 0.11 -9.30
N SER A 510 -1.36 0.89 -8.27
CA SER A 510 -0.58 1.08 -7.05
C SER A 510 -0.65 -0.10 -6.05
N ILE A 511 -1.64 -0.99 -6.18
CA ILE A 511 -1.79 -2.13 -5.26
C ILE A 511 -0.73 -3.19 -5.56
N GLY A 512 0.23 -3.41 -4.67
CA GLY A 512 1.30 -4.40 -4.91
C GLY A 512 0.82 -5.86 -5.01
N LYS A 513 1.60 -6.71 -5.69
CA LYS A 513 1.36 -8.16 -5.80
C LYS A 513 1.16 -8.85 -4.44
N ILE A 514 1.87 -8.39 -3.40
CA ILE A 514 1.80 -8.94 -2.04
C ILE A 514 0.36 -8.95 -1.49
N TYR A 515 -0.46 -7.97 -1.87
CA TYR A 515 -1.84 -7.83 -1.40
C TYR A 515 -2.86 -8.56 -2.28
N THR A 516 -2.54 -8.78 -3.54
CA THR A 516 -3.46 -9.38 -4.53
C THR A 516 -3.27 -10.87 -4.70
N HIS A 517 -2.11 -11.43 -4.33
CA HIS A 517 -1.80 -12.84 -4.55
C HIS A 517 -2.83 -13.79 -3.91
N SER A 518 -3.35 -13.44 -2.73
CA SER A 518 -4.38 -14.20 -2.04
C SER A 518 -5.70 -14.24 -2.82
N LEU A 519 -6.02 -13.25 -3.66
CA LEU A 519 -7.24 -13.24 -4.47
C LEU A 519 -7.28 -14.35 -5.51
N TRP A 520 -6.12 -14.88 -5.88
CA TRP A 520 -5.97 -15.87 -6.96
C TRP A 520 -5.99 -17.31 -6.45
N ASP A 521 -6.01 -17.51 -5.14
CA ASP A 521 -6.07 -18.84 -4.55
C ASP A 521 -7.43 -19.52 -4.85
N ASN A 522 -7.40 -20.77 -5.30
CA ASN A 522 -8.58 -21.54 -5.74
C ASN A 522 -9.64 -21.68 -4.63
N ASP A 523 -9.18 -21.58 -3.39
CA ASP A 523 -9.98 -21.67 -2.17
C ASP A 523 -10.89 -20.46 -1.91
N ASN A 524 -10.65 -19.32 -2.60
CA ASN A 524 -11.43 -18.08 -2.45
C ASN A 524 -12.65 -17.99 -3.38
N GLY A 525 -13.08 -19.12 -3.97
CA GLY A 525 -14.32 -19.22 -4.75
C GLY A 525 -14.37 -18.31 -5.98
N ASN A 526 -15.58 -17.85 -6.34
CA ASN A 526 -15.85 -16.96 -7.49
C ASN A 526 -15.34 -15.50 -7.31
N THR A 527 -14.41 -15.22 -6.40
CA THR A 527 -13.96 -13.85 -6.06
C THR A 527 -13.58 -13.01 -7.28
N TYR A 528 -12.66 -13.50 -8.11
CA TYR A 528 -12.25 -12.78 -9.32
C TYR A 528 -13.40 -12.64 -10.33
N ARG A 529 -14.37 -13.57 -10.34
CA ARG A 529 -15.57 -13.47 -11.19
C ARG A 529 -16.51 -12.37 -10.67
N ASN A 530 -16.63 -12.19 -9.37
CA ASN A 530 -17.42 -11.12 -8.77
C ASN A 530 -16.78 -9.74 -9.03
N ILE A 531 -15.45 -9.66 -8.94
CA ILE A 531 -14.68 -8.47 -9.34
C ILE A 531 -14.96 -8.17 -10.82
N ASP A 532 -14.75 -9.15 -11.70
CA ASP A 532 -14.92 -8.97 -13.15
C ASP A 532 -16.37 -8.65 -13.54
N ALA A 533 -17.36 -9.27 -12.89
CA ALA A 533 -18.76 -8.94 -13.11
C ALA A 533 -19.06 -7.49 -12.73
N THR A 534 -18.54 -7.04 -11.59
CA THR A 534 -18.72 -5.65 -11.13
C THR A 534 -18.02 -4.66 -12.05
N LEU A 535 -16.80 -4.96 -12.49
CA LEU A 535 -16.13 -4.12 -13.48
C LEU A 535 -16.89 -4.12 -14.80
N ARG A 536 -17.30 -5.27 -15.33
CA ARG A 536 -17.99 -5.35 -16.62
C ARG A 536 -19.30 -4.56 -16.64
N GLU A 537 -20.14 -4.70 -15.62
CA GLU A 537 -21.42 -3.96 -15.53
C GLU A 537 -21.23 -2.44 -15.45
N ASN A 538 -20.09 -1.97 -14.92
CA ASN A 538 -19.80 -0.56 -14.72
C ASN A 538 -18.89 0.05 -15.80
N LEU A 539 -18.34 -0.79 -16.69
CA LEU A 539 -17.47 -0.39 -17.79
C LEU A 539 -18.12 -0.61 -19.16
N SER A 540 -19.24 -1.35 -19.24
CA SER A 540 -19.95 -1.66 -20.49
C SER A 540 -20.81 -0.51 -21.03
N ASP A 541 -21.12 0.49 -20.19
CA ASP A 541 -21.84 1.68 -20.60
C ASP A 541 -20.87 2.85 -20.67
N SER A 542 -20.84 3.50 -21.83
CA SER A 542 -20.16 4.77 -22.10
C SER A 542 -20.29 5.75 -20.94
N ILE A 543 -19.23 5.83 -20.12
CA ILE A 543 -19.05 6.88 -19.12
C ILE A 543 -19.05 8.21 -19.90
N PRO A 544 -20.01 9.13 -19.64
CA PRO A 544 -20.00 10.44 -20.30
C PRO A 544 -18.70 11.17 -19.96
N TYR A 545 -18.16 11.83 -20.98
CA TYR A 545 -17.03 12.76 -20.90
C TYR A 545 -17.15 13.66 -19.66
N ILE A 546 -16.13 13.67 -18.81
CA ILE A 546 -16.00 14.64 -17.72
C ILE A 546 -15.83 16.02 -18.37
N SER A 547 -16.86 16.86 -18.27
CA SER A 547 -16.87 18.25 -18.78
C SER A 547 -16.62 19.30 -17.70
N THR A 548 -16.09 18.91 -16.54
CA THR A 548 -15.60 19.87 -15.54
C THR A 548 -14.10 20.02 -15.69
N VAL A 549 -13.70 20.68 -16.78
CA VAL A 549 -12.51 21.54 -16.71
C VAL A 549 -12.88 22.64 -15.70
N PRO A 550 -12.09 22.91 -14.65
CA PRO A 550 -12.22 24.17 -13.95
C PRO A 550 -11.93 25.26 -15.00
N ASP A 551 -12.98 25.90 -15.49
CA ASP A 551 -12.84 27.20 -16.13
C ASP A 551 -12.09 28.09 -15.13
N GLU A 552 -11.06 28.77 -15.64
CA GLU A 552 -10.07 29.58 -14.92
C GLU A 552 -8.81 28.85 -14.46
N ASP A 553 -7.85 28.75 -15.39
CA ASP A 553 -6.43 28.79 -15.09
C ASP A 553 -6.09 30.22 -14.60
N PRO A 554 -5.83 30.45 -13.30
CA PRO A 554 -5.58 31.80 -12.77
C PRO A 554 -4.24 32.39 -13.24
N MET A 555 -3.48 31.69 -14.09
CA MET A 555 -2.17 32.15 -14.57
C MET A 555 -2.11 32.47 -16.07
N LYS A 556 -3.23 32.40 -16.81
CA LYS A 556 -3.19 32.70 -18.26
C LYS A 556 -2.97 34.16 -18.62
N ASP A 557 -3.20 35.11 -17.71
CA ASP A 557 -2.90 36.54 -17.91
C ASP A 557 -1.81 37.02 -16.96
N LYS A 558 -0.59 36.51 -17.12
CA LYS A 558 0.68 37.22 -16.93
C LYS A 558 1.82 36.22 -17.11
N VAL A 559 2.41 36.23 -18.30
CA VAL A 559 3.86 36.31 -18.56
C VAL A 559 4.02 35.97 -20.04
N ALA A 560 4.02 37.03 -20.84
CA ALA A 560 4.70 36.99 -22.12
C ALA A 560 6.16 36.57 -21.84
N THR A 561 6.60 35.54 -22.54
CA THR A 561 7.98 35.06 -22.64
C THR A 561 9.02 36.19 -22.64
N GLN A 562 9.80 36.27 -21.57
CA GLN A 562 11.23 36.58 -21.65
C GLN A 562 12.01 35.45 -20.99
N VAL A 563 12.61 34.61 -21.84
CA VAL A 563 13.62 33.65 -21.44
C VAL A 563 14.85 34.43 -20.99
N VAL A 564 15.11 34.49 -19.68
CA VAL A 564 16.41 34.87 -19.14
C VAL A 564 17.02 33.63 -18.52
N THR A 565 18.01 33.05 -19.20
CA THR A 565 18.91 32.05 -18.63
C THR A 565 19.83 32.72 -17.60
N PRO A 566 19.97 32.20 -16.37
CA PRO A 566 20.97 32.74 -15.46
C PRO A 566 22.36 32.24 -15.90
N LYS A 567 23.16 33.14 -16.46
CA LYS A 567 24.61 33.01 -16.51
C LYS A 567 25.18 33.46 -15.16
N GLY A 568 25.65 32.53 -14.35
CA GLY A 568 26.45 32.81 -13.15
C GLY A 568 27.46 31.69 -12.94
N THR A 569 28.70 32.05 -12.64
CA THR A 569 29.77 31.10 -12.32
C THR A 569 29.71 30.72 -10.83
N ILE A 570 30.35 29.61 -10.43
CA ILE A 570 30.43 29.19 -9.02
C ILE A 570 31.01 30.30 -8.12
N ALA A 571 31.85 31.18 -8.67
CA ALA A 571 32.36 32.36 -7.97
C ALA A 571 31.25 33.33 -7.52
N ASP A 572 30.15 33.43 -8.27
CA ASP A 572 29.01 34.30 -7.97
C ASP A 572 28.12 33.71 -6.86
N LEU A 573 28.08 32.37 -6.73
CA LEU A 573 27.40 31.66 -5.62
C LEU A 573 28.17 31.76 -4.29
N LEU A 574 29.50 31.92 -4.34
CA LEU A 574 30.36 31.96 -3.15
C LEU A 574 30.58 33.37 -2.58
N LYS A 575 30.21 34.41 -3.32
CA LYS A 575 30.38 35.81 -2.91
C LYS A 575 29.67 36.16 -1.58
N PRO A 576 28.41 35.75 -1.33
CA PRO A 576 27.74 36.04 -0.06
C PRO A 576 28.40 35.37 1.15
N ILE A 577 29.00 34.19 0.94
CA ILE A 577 29.68 33.41 1.99
C ILE A 577 31.03 34.04 2.38
N LYS A 578 31.67 34.76 1.46
CA LYS A 578 32.93 35.49 1.73
C LYS A 578 32.71 36.82 2.45
N GLU A 579 31.54 37.44 2.27
CA GLU A 579 31.24 38.78 2.79
C GLU A 579 30.51 38.75 4.15
N ASP A 580 29.96 37.60 4.56
CA ASP A 580 29.26 37.41 5.84
C ASP A 580 30.15 36.72 6.90
N PRO A 581 30.52 37.42 7.99
CA PRO A 581 31.41 36.91 9.05
C PRO A 581 30.87 35.70 9.82
N ASP A 582 29.55 35.53 9.91
CA ASP A 582 28.92 34.44 10.64
C ASP A 582 28.82 33.18 9.78
N LEU A 583 28.59 33.35 8.47
CA LEU A 583 28.75 32.26 7.50
C LEU A 583 30.20 31.81 7.38
N GLN A 584 31.18 32.71 7.50
CA GLN A 584 32.61 32.36 7.57
C GLN A 584 32.92 31.48 8.80
N LYS A 585 32.41 31.84 9.98
CA LYS A 585 32.59 31.05 11.21
C LYS A 585 31.92 29.68 11.13
N TYR A 586 30.72 29.63 10.54
CA TYR A 586 30.01 28.38 10.33
C TYR A 586 30.74 27.48 9.32
N LEU A 587 31.29 28.05 8.25
CA LEU A 587 32.12 27.31 7.29
C LEU A 587 33.30 26.68 8.03
N VAL A 588 34.06 27.44 8.82
CA VAL A 588 35.19 26.93 9.63
C VAL A 588 34.76 25.80 10.59
N TRP A 589 33.56 25.88 11.17
CA TRP A 589 33.03 24.83 12.05
C TRP A 589 32.67 23.56 11.28
N VAL A 590 32.01 23.69 10.12
CA VAL A 590 31.70 22.56 9.23
C VAL A 590 32.99 21.92 8.70
N THR A 591 33.99 22.70 8.31
CA THR A 591 35.26 22.14 7.82
C THR A 591 36.00 21.38 8.90
N LYS A 592 36.01 21.86 10.16
CA LYS A 592 36.56 21.11 11.31
C LYS A 592 35.78 19.82 11.61
N GLY A 593 34.46 19.84 11.45
CA GLY A 593 33.62 18.66 11.60
C GLY A 593 33.91 17.60 10.52
N VAL A 594 34.14 18.04 9.29
CA VAL A 594 34.54 17.18 8.17
C VAL A 594 35.96 16.64 8.36
N GLU A 595 36.89 17.46 8.85
CA GLU A 595 38.27 17.07 9.15
C GLU A 595 38.30 15.95 10.21
N GLY A 596 37.57 16.10 11.32
CA GLY A 596 37.43 15.05 12.33
C GLY A 596 36.78 13.76 11.80
N MET A 597 35.86 13.87 10.83
CA MET A 597 35.26 12.73 10.16
C MET A 597 36.27 12.00 9.27
N LEU A 598 37.04 12.72 8.45
CA LEU A 598 38.02 12.14 7.54
C LEU A 598 39.20 11.48 8.27
N THR A 599 39.64 12.05 9.41
CA THR A 599 40.64 11.41 10.28
C THR A 599 40.11 10.11 10.88
N SER A 600 38.82 10.03 11.24
CA SER A 600 38.20 8.80 11.77
C SER A 600 38.07 7.66 10.74
N PHE A 601 38.15 7.99 9.45
CA PHE A 601 38.14 7.01 8.35
C PHE A 601 39.54 6.61 7.86
N GLY A 602 40.62 7.09 8.49
CA GLY A 602 41.99 6.62 8.23
C GLY A 602 42.61 7.10 6.92
N PHE A 603 42.13 8.22 6.35
CA PHE A 603 42.73 8.82 5.16
C PHE A 603 43.91 9.74 5.55
N GLU A 604 45.15 9.34 5.30
CA GLU A 604 46.33 10.20 5.42
C GLU A 604 46.82 10.65 4.03
N TYR A 605 47.04 11.95 3.86
CA TYR A 605 47.77 12.51 2.71
C TYR A 605 49.23 12.74 3.13
N PRO A 606 50.22 12.08 2.49
CA PRO A 606 51.62 12.29 2.85
C PRO A 606 52.06 13.72 2.48
N GLY A 607 52.38 14.53 3.49
CA GLY A 607 53.02 15.84 3.30
C GLY A 607 52.10 17.04 3.03
N MET A 608 50.78 16.92 3.22
CA MET A 608 49.83 18.03 3.07
C MET A 608 48.72 17.96 4.13
N SER A 609 48.27 19.10 4.66
CA SER A 609 47.11 19.12 5.56
C SER A 609 45.81 18.90 4.78
N HIS A 610 44.82 18.22 5.37
CA HIS A 610 43.52 17.99 4.73
C HIS A 610 42.82 19.30 4.34
N MET A 611 43.05 20.38 5.09
CA MET A 611 42.55 21.72 4.80
C MET A 611 43.14 22.30 3.51
N ASP A 612 44.44 22.13 3.25
CA ASP A 612 45.08 22.66 2.05
C ASP A 612 44.63 21.91 0.78
N ALA A 613 44.37 20.60 0.89
CA ALA A 613 43.85 19.78 -0.20
C ALA A 613 42.41 20.20 -0.56
N LEU A 614 41.54 20.39 0.44
CA LEU A 614 40.16 20.82 0.25
C LEU A 614 40.05 22.24 -0.31
N LYS A 615 40.92 23.15 0.13
CA LYS A 615 40.96 24.53 -0.35
C LYS A 615 41.35 24.59 -1.83
N ARG A 616 42.35 23.81 -2.23
CA ARG A 616 42.79 23.70 -3.63
C ARG A 616 41.80 22.98 -4.54
N ASP A 617 41.05 22.03 -4.02
CA ASP A 617 39.92 21.40 -4.74
C ASP A 617 38.77 22.39 -4.96
N PHE A 618 38.47 23.23 -3.97
CA PHE A 618 37.46 24.31 -4.09
C PHE A 618 37.89 25.44 -5.03
N GLU A 619 39.19 25.71 -5.10
CA GLU A 619 39.78 26.72 -5.98
C GLU A 619 40.10 26.18 -7.40
N GLY A 620 39.88 24.88 -7.65
CA GLY A 620 39.93 24.26 -8.97
C GLY A 620 41.32 23.92 -9.50
N GLU A 621 42.38 24.00 -8.68
CA GLU A 621 43.77 23.87 -9.15
C GLU A 621 44.26 22.43 -9.37
N LEU A 622 43.55 21.39 -8.91
CA LEU A 622 44.07 20.02 -8.82
C LEU A 622 43.67 19.06 -9.97
N TRP A 623 43.18 19.54 -11.10
CA TRP A 623 42.66 18.67 -12.16
C TRP A 623 43.60 18.56 -13.36
N SER A 624 44.62 17.71 -13.25
CA SER A 624 45.23 17.17 -14.48
C SER A 624 45.52 15.67 -14.51
N LYS A 625 45.81 14.94 -13.43
CA LYS A 625 46.08 13.48 -13.54
C LYS A 625 45.70 12.69 -12.29
N ASN A 626 44.89 11.65 -12.49
CA ASN A 626 44.47 10.59 -11.56
C ASN A 626 43.28 10.89 -10.63
N LYS A 627 42.10 10.39 -11.02
CA LYS A 627 40.84 10.48 -10.31
C LYS A 627 40.49 9.12 -9.66
N PRO A 628 40.25 9.02 -8.34
CA PRO A 628 39.43 7.95 -7.78
C PRO A 628 37.96 8.28 -8.07
N LYS A 629 37.23 7.38 -8.76
CA LYS A 629 35.79 7.55 -9.01
C LYS A 629 35.03 7.52 -7.68
N GLY A 630 34.28 8.59 -7.37
CA GLY A 630 33.24 8.58 -6.35
C GLY A 630 33.50 9.36 -5.05
N PHE A 631 34.65 10.02 -4.89
CA PHE A 631 34.98 10.73 -3.64
C PHE A 631 34.23 12.06 -3.48
N THR A 632 34.19 12.90 -4.52
CA THR A 632 33.61 14.26 -4.44
C THR A 632 32.10 14.28 -4.22
N VAL A 633 31.37 13.34 -4.84
CA VAL A 633 29.90 13.28 -4.78
C VAL A 633 29.43 12.79 -3.42
N LYS A 634 30.05 11.73 -2.87
CA LYS A 634 29.65 11.19 -1.56
C LYS A 634 30.02 12.11 -0.39
N VAL A 635 31.13 12.83 -0.49
CA VAL A 635 31.51 13.82 0.53
C VAL A 635 30.57 15.03 0.47
N LEU A 636 30.23 15.53 -0.73
CA LEU A 636 29.24 16.62 -0.87
C LEU A 636 27.84 16.18 -0.43
N GLU A 637 27.37 14.98 -0.77
CA GLU A 637 26.08 14.44 -0.31
C GLU A 637 26.06 14.25 1.21
N SER A 638 27.17 13.82 1.82
CA SER A 638 27.25 13.67 3.28
C SER A 638 27.39 15.00 4.03
N VAL A 639 27.93 16.05 3.39
CA VAL A 639 27.98 17.40 3.94
C VAL A 639 26.62 18.08 3.79
N VAL A 640 25.98 17.97 2.62
CA VAL A 640 24.64 18.53 2.35
C VAL A 640 23.56 17.88 3.20
N SER A 641 23.63 16.57 3.46
CA SER A 641 22.68 15.88 4.34
C SER A 641 22.84 16.20 5.83
N LYS A 642 23.93 16.84 6.24
CA LYS A 642 24.21 17.25 7.63
C LYS A 642 24.16 18.76 7.86
N ILE A 643 23.96 19.56 6.81
CA ILE A 643 23.62 20.97 6.96
C ILE A 643 22.14 21.01 7.41
N ASP A 644 21.95 21.31 8.69
CA ASP A 644 20.68 21.28 9.40
C ASP A 644 19.64 22.26 8.81
N MET A 645 18.35 21.97 9.04
CA MET A 645 17.19 22.80 8.63
C MET A 645 17.29 24.26 9.11
N ASP A 646 18.06 24.49 10.17
CA ASP A 646 18.36 25.81 10.74
C ASP A 646 19.10 26.75 9.76
N LEU A 647 19.92 26.24 8.82
CA LEU A 647 20.58 27.08 7.81
C LEU A 647 19.57 27.61 6.78
N LEU A 648 18.60 26.78 6.39
CA LEU A 648 17.55 27.15 5.45
C LEU A 648 16.58 28.16 6.09
N GLU A 649 16.41 28.08 7.41
CA GLU A 649 15.61 29.01 8.20
C GLU A 649 16.36 30.32 8.54
N MET A 650 17.68 30.27 8.73
CA MET A 650 18.55 31.45 8.80
C MET A 650 18.63 32.20 7.46
N LEU A 651 18.82 31.50 6.34
CA LEU A 651 18.84 32.08 4.99
C LEU A 651 17.47 32.68 4.59
N LYS A 652 16.38 32.12 5.10
CA LYS A 652 15.04 32.72 4.98
C LYS A 652 14.89 34.00 5.80
N LYS A 653 15.57 34.13 6.95
CA LYS A 653 15.57 35.35 7.77
C LYS A 653 16.43 36.48 7.19
N THR A 654 17.57 36.18 6.57
CA THR A 654 18.41 37.21 5.91
C THR A 654 17.85 37.71 4.59
N ARG A 655 16.88 37.02 3.97
CA ARG A 655 16.23 37.47 2.73
C ARG A 655 15.20 38.59 2.94
N ASN A 656 14.89 38.93 4.20
CA ASN A 656 13.96 40.02 4.56
C ASN A 656 14.66 41.28 5.15
N ASN A 657 15.96 41.46 4.92
CA ASN A 657 16.65 42.75 5.14
C ASN A 657 17.46 43.16 3.91
#